data_AF-A0A3M1ULA2-F1
#
_entry.id   AF-A0A3M1ULA2-F1
#
_cell.length_a   1.000
_cell.length_b   1.000
_cell.length_c   1.000
_cell.angle_alpha   90.00
_cell.angle_beta   90.00
_cell.angle_gamma   90.00
#
_symmetry.space_group_name_H-M   'P 1'
#
loop_
_entity.id
_entity.type
_entity.pdbx_description
1 polymer ?
#
loop_
_entity_poly.entity_id
_entity_poly.type
_entity_poly.pdbx_seq_one_letter_code
_entity_poly.pdbx_strand_id
1 'polypeptide(L)'
;PIADQFNQEGDVVALQVVAQDPEGTPLIFGADGLPPGLGIDGFTGLIQGTIEPGAATGSPYLVTLYAYDGELISSVEFLWQVEAPPCPLPEITAFFLVNADANIDMYELQQGDTIALDELNNGISIRAELCGLAPDSVVLTMVEDTLHRRGEENPPYALFGDIQGNYFPWPASAGTYTLTATPYQNGQPYGLPLQIQFTVTGGQVCTGEVLFVVGDQNLNVGDQAAKNRLEQLGFQVETIMASQAQTADALDKSLVVISATVFSVHIGNKFSDVPVPVMSWEAYVFDDLGLTGPDLNIDYQFIDFQTSIEIQDPAHPMAAGLSGLVPVTDVFTTMAWGRPNEHAELVASVPGDSSMAFLFGYETGAQMFGRLAPARRVGFFSQNVTTAALNNNGWQLFDAAVKWAIGCGEGATNLPPQLSFTAPADSSHFFALDTLQLQVEAFDPDGSLAGVEFYANGSYLGTDLEYPYEMSWPIPAFGTYSLSATAVDEYGETARAEIGIVVEEPQPCQGTVLFVVNNAPLELGDLVVQQRLEAMGFTVELVGDLDVQPAHALGKKLVVISSSIDSWELGSRLATVQVPVICYEAFLYDEMKMTGPTPNVDYNWAFEQTYMAINDPGHPMAAGYSGFIPVLNQPETLIWGKPNSTAFEVGTIVGQLNQVALFGYEAGVPMVGMAAPARRVGLFFQKSSAPLLTDIGWALFDQAVFWAIGGPCLPPAAAAPARQAQAASVSGRDFAPLTEVFPNPTEGEATLVLDHPENGWLQIVVSDMMGKVHARLRVEKLSPHFELALPTAGLAKGTYLIQVQHPAFRASRRLIKVR
;
A
#
# COMPACT_ATOMS: atom_id res chain seq x y z
N PRO A 1 75.68 31.68 4.97
CA PRO A 1 75.22 30.56 5.83
C PRO A 1 74.25 29.67 5.05
N ILE A 2 74.56 28.38 4.98
CA ILE A 2 73.62 27.38 4.46
C ILE A 2 72.61 27.09 5.58
N ALA A 3 71.33 27.02 5.24
CA ALA A 3 70.29 26.68 6.20
C ALA A 3 70.33 25.17 6.49
N ASP A 4 69.85 24.78 7.67
CA ASP A 4 69.68 23.35 8.01
C ASP A 4 68.83 22.66 6.93
N GLN A 5 69.21 21.42 6.60
CA GLN A 5 68.57 20.62 5.56
C GLN A 5 67.69 19.55 6.20
N PHE A 6 66.61 19.19 5.51
CA PHE A 6 65.67 18.17 5.97
C PHE A 6 65.30 17.25 4.80
N ASN A 7 65.51 15.95 4.98
CA ASN A 7 65.24 14.93 3.97
C ASN A 7 64.80 13.61 4.63
N GLN A 8 64.29 12.69 3.82
CA GLN A 8 64.06 11.30 4.21
C GLN A 8 65.13 10.38 3.61
N GLU A 9 65.32 9.20 4.20
CA GLU A 9 66.12 8.14 3.57
C GLU A 9 65.55 7.81 2.18
N GLY A 10 66.42 7.63 1.18
CA GLY A 10 66.01 7.41 -0.22
C GLY A 10 65.83 8.68 -1.06
N ASP A 11 65.83 9.87 -0.46
CA ASP A 11 65.78 11.13 -1.21
C ASP A 11 67.01 11.27 -2.12
N VAL A 12 66.77 11.62 -3.39
CA VAL A 12 67.82 12.07 -4.31
C VAL A 12 68.07 13.55 -4.06
N VAL A 13 69.30 13.87 -3.64
CA VAL A 13 69.70 15.21 -3.24
C VAL A 13 70.60 15.84 -4.30
N ALA A 14 70.38 17.13 -4.57
CA ALA A 14 71.29 17.99 -5.32
C ALA A 14 71.33 19.38 -4.66
N LEU A 15 72.37 19.64 -3.86
CA LEU A 15 72.56 20.89 -3.11
C LEU A 15 73.86 21.58 -3.55
N GLN A 16 73.73 22.74 -4.18
CA GLN A 16 74.87 23.52 -4.65
C GLN A 16 75.48 24.36 -3.52
N VAL A 17 76.74 24.11 -3.18
CA VAL A 17 77.53 24.96 -2.28
C VAL A 17 78.18 26.08 -3.08
N VAL A 18 78.15 27.31 -2.57
CA VAL A 18 78.77 28.47 -3.20
C VAL A 18 79.71 29.15 -2.20
N ALA A 19 80.96 29.35 -2.61
CA ALA A 19 81.96 30.12 -1.89
C ALA A 19 82.69 31.05 -2.88
N GLN A 20 83.33 32.10 -2.36
CA GLN A 20 84.09 33.07 -3.16
C GLN A 20 85.43 33.34 -2.50
N ASP A 21 86.46 33.37 -3.33
CA ASP A 21 87.80 33.82 -3.00
C ASP A 21 87.95 35.28 -3.51
N PRO A 22 88.24 36.26 -2.64
CA PRO A 22 88.37 37.67 -3.04
C PRO A 22 89.47 37.93 -4.08
N GLU A 23 90.49 37.07 -4.14
CA GLU A 23 91.61 37.09 -5.08
C GLU A 23 91.30 36.35 -6.38
N GLY A 24 90.19 35.60 -6.44
CA GLY A 24 89.69 34.89 -7.62
C GLY A 24 90.36 33.54 -7.86
N THR A 25 91.03 32.97 -6.86
CA THR A 25 91.65 31.64 -6.95
C THR A 25 90.58 30.54 -7.05
N PRO A 26 90.77 29.48 -7.88
CA PRO A 26 89.86 28.34 -7.88
C PRO A 26 89.82 27.64 -6.53
N LEU A 27 88.61 27.41 -6.02
CA LEU A 27 88.38 26.76 -4.73
C LEU A 27 88.22 25.24 -4.87
N ILE A 28 88.75 24.50 -3.91
CA ILE A 28 88.48 23.08 -3.71
C ILE A 28 87.49 22.93 -2.56
N PHE A 29 86.42 22.20 -2.80
CA PHE A 29 85.37 21.94 -1.82
C PHE A 29 85.55 20.61 -1.12
N GLY A 30 85.19 20.56 0.15
CA GLY A 30 85.13 19.35 0.97
C GLY A 30 83.93 19.37 1.89
N ALA A 31 83.51 18.19 2.35
CA ALA A 31 82.40 18.04 3.27
C ALA A 31 82.70 16.86 4.20
N ASP A 32 82.57 17.10 5.51
CA ASP A 32 82.59 16.07 6.53
C ASP A 32 81.20 15.95 7.17
N GLY A 33 80.87 14.74 7.63
CA GLY A 33 79.61 14.48 8.35
C GLY A 33 78.36 14.42 7.48
N LEU A 34 78.48 14.35 6.14
CA LEU A 34 77.32 14.16 5.26
C LEU A 34 76.53 12.88 5.61
N PRO A 35 75.19 12.88 5.46
CA PRO A 35 74.41 11.66 5.50
C PRO A 35 74.99 10.59 4.54
N PRO A 36 75.05 9.31 4.95
CA PRO A 36 75.46 8.19 4.09
C PRO A 36 74.73 8.21 2.75
N GLY A 37 75.45 7.93 1.67
CA GLY A 37 74.93 8.01 0.31
C GLY A 37 75.09 9.37 -0.40
N LEU A 38 75.44 10.43 0.34
CA LEU A 38 75.76 11.74 -0.24
C LEU A 38 77.28 11.96 -0.35
N GLY A 39 77.70 12.63 -1.42
CA GLY A 39 79.07 13.08 -1.61
C GLY A 39 79.11 14.50 -2.18
N ILE A 40 80.21 15.22 -1.94
CA ILE A 40 80.46 16.54 -2.55
C ILE A 40 81.46 16.41 -3.69
N ASP A 41 81.15 17.04 -4.82
CA ASP A 41 82.13 17.23 -5.89
C ASP A 41 83.12 18.34 -5.51
N GLY A 42 84.40 17.99 -5.43
CA GLY A 42 85.44 18.88 -4.92
C GLY A 42 85.79 20.08 -5.82
N PHE A 43 85.32 20.13 -7.07
CA PHE A 43 85.59 21.25 -7.99
C PHE A 43 84.38 22.17 -8.16
N THR A 44 83.18 21.60 -8.10
CA THR A 44 81.93 22.32 -8.32
C THR A 44 81.22 22.69 -7.02
N GLY A 45 81.51 22.00 -5.91
CA GLY A 45 80.81 22.17 -4.64
C GLY A 45 79.38 21.60 -4.64
N LEU A 46 79.00 20.82 -5.65
CA LEU A 46 77.69 20.17 -5.69
C LEU A 46 77.68 18.96 -4.76
N ILE A 47 76.86 19.00 -3.71
CA ILE A 47 76.52 17.83 -2.91
C ILE A 47 75.42 17.08 -3.64
N GLN A 48 75.67 15.81 -3.95
CA GLN A 48 74.70 14.96 -4.65
C GLN A 48 74.78 13.51 -4.22
N GLY A 49 73.71 12.77 -4.46
CA GLY A 49 73.59 11.35 -4.16
C GLY A 49 72.18 10.99 -3.73
N THR A 50 71.99 9.74 -3.31
CA THR A 50 70.74 9.26 -2.71
C THR A 50 71.05 8.92 -1.27
N ILE A 51 70.28 9.45 -0.32
CA ILE A 51 70.49 9.15 1.10
C ILE A 51 70.27 7.66 1.34
N GLU A 52 71.24 6.97 1.92
CA GLU A 52 71.19 5.52 2.12
C GLU A 52 70.14 5.12 3.18
N PRO A 53 69.52 3.93 3.05
CA PRO A 53 68.65 3.38 4.07
C PRO A 53 69.38 3.21 5.41
N GLY A 54 68.74 3.59 6.52
CA GLY A 54 69.30 3.57 7.87
C GLY A 54 70.01 4.86 8.31
N ALA A 55 70.18 5.85 7.42
CA ALA A 55 70.78 7.15 7.73
C ALA A 55 70.02 7.93 8.82
N ALA A 56 68.72 7.75 9.00
CA ALA A 56 67.96 8.38 10.07
C ALA A 56 68.49 8.01 11.47
N THR A 57 69.14 6.85 11.62
CA THR A 57 69.77 6.43 12.89
C THR A 57 70.90 7.37 13.32
N GLY A 58 71.58 8.00 12.36
CA GLY A 58 72.67 8.95 12.60
C GLY A 58 72.23 10.41 12.66
N SER A 59 70.93 10.68 12.50
CA SER A 59 70.36 12.02 12.45
C SER A 59 70.25 12.66 13.84
N PRO A 60 70.40 14.00 13.96
CA PRO A 60 70.81 14.92 12.90
C PRO A 60 72.32 14.83 12.64
N TYR A 61 72.70 14.93 11.37
CA TYR A 61 74.10 15.00 10.94
C TYR A 61 74.61 16.43 11.08
N LEU A 62 75.68 16.65 11.84
CA LEU A 62 76.40 17.92 11.80
C LEU A 62 77.34 17.91 10.59
N VAL A 63 76.98 18.68 9.57
CA VAL A 63 77.73 18.76 8.32
C VAL A 63 78.66 19.96 8.36
N THR A 64 79.96 19.71 8.18
CA THR A 64 80.97 20.77 8.06
C THR A 64 81.44 20.84 6.62
N LEU A 65 81.21 21.98 5.97
CA LEU A 65 81.69 22.24 4.61
C LEU A 65 82.98 23.06 4.66
N TYR A 66 83.88 22.77 3.73
CA TYR A 66 85.16 23.44 3.58
C TYR A 66 85.29 24.01 2.17
N ALA A 67 85.87 25.20 2.07
CA ALA A 67 86.41 25.76 0.84
C ALA A 67 87.88 26.11 1.08
N TYR A 68 88.76 25.57 0.23
CA TYR A 68 90.21 25.71 0.34
C TYR A 68 90.79 26.25 -0.97
N ASP A 69 91.58 27.32 -0.90
CA ASP A 69 92.20 28.01 -2.05
C ASP A 69 93.64 27.52 -2.35
N GLY A 70 94.17 26.60 -1.53
CA GLY A 70 95.58 26.17 -1.59
C GLY A 70 96.45 26.72 -0.44
N GLU A 71 95.96 27.68 0.34
CA GLU A 71 96.68 28.31 1.45
C GLU A 71 95.79 28.49 2.70
N LEU A 72 94.56 28.98 2.53
CA LEU A 72 93.57 29.22 3.58
C LEU A 72 92.35 28.34 3.41
N ILE A 73 91.76 27.96 4.54
CA ILE A 73 90.52 27.18 4.61
C ILE A 73 89.45 28.00 5.32
N SER A 74 88.26 28.07 4.73
CA SER A 74 87.05 28.57 5.37
C SER A 74 86.06 27.43 5.54
N SER A 75 85.32 27.43 6.65
CA SER A 75 84.31 26.43 6.91
C SER A 75 83.00 27.01 7.42
N VAL A 76 81.91 26.27 7.17
CA VAL A 76 80.58 26.53 7.71
C VAL A 76 79.95 25.22 8.15
N GLU A 77 79.17 25.28 9.22
CA GLU A 77 78.44 24.14 9.76
C GLU A 77 76.94 24.38 9.66
N PHE A 78 76.19 23.31 9.38
CA PHE A 78 74.73 23.27 9.46
C PHE A 78 74.28 21.85 9.83
N LEU A 79 73.03 21.70 10.28
CA LEU A 79 72.45 20.40 10.59
C LEU A 79 71.72 19.84 9.37
N TRP A 80 71.91 18.54 9.11
CA TRP A 80 71.12 17.79 8.15
C TRP A 80 70.27 16.77 8.91
N GLN A 81 68.99 17.06 9.05
CA GLN A 81 68.03 16.14 9.65
C GLN A 81 67.56 15.15 8.58
N VAL A 82 67.84 13.88 8.82
CA VAL A 82 67.31 12.76 8.03
C VAL A 82 66.28 12.03 8.87
N GLU A 83 65.10 11.81 8.31
CA GLU A 83 64.06 10.98 8.94
C GLU A 83 63.90 9.66 8.19
N ALA A 84 63.54 8.61 8.93
CA ALA A 84 63.19 7.36 8.31
C ALA A 84 61.87 7.58 7.54
N PRO A 85 61.74 7.07 6.30
CA PRO A 85 60.46 7.09 5.62
C PRO A 85 59.41 6.34 6.47
N PRO A 86 58.11 6.64 6.30
CA PRO A 86 57.04 6.00 7.07
C PRO A 86 57.11 4.47 7.03
N CYS A 87 57.59 3.92 5.91
CA CYS A 87 57.89 2.51 5.72
C CYS A 87 59.38 2.33 5.43
N PRO A 88 60.16 1.69 6.33
CA PRO A 88 61.63 1.56 6.19
C PRO A 88 62.07 0.52 5.14
N LEU A 89 61.14 -0.30 4.66
CA LEU A 89 61.31 -1.20 3.53
C LEU A 89 60.17 -0.98 2.53
N PRO A 90 60.34 -1.34 1.24
CA PRO A 90 59.25 -1.32 0.28
C PRO A 90 58.10 -2.21 0.78
N GLU A 91 56.92 -1.63 0.94
CA GLU A 91 55.72 -2.31 1.42
C GLU A 91 54.57 -2.00 0.48
N ILE A 92 53.91 -3.04 -0.03
CA ILE A 92 52.65 -2.85 -0.74
C ILE A 92 51.57 -2.61 0.30
N THR A 93 50.97 -1.42 0.27
CA THR A 93 50.02 -1.00 1.30
C THR A 93 48.58 -1.21 0.88
N ALA A 94 48.28 -1.16 -0.41
CA ALA A 94 46.92 -1.26 -0.92
C ALA A 94 46.87 -1.73 -2.38
N PHE A 95 45.70 -2.21 -2.78
CA PHE A 95 45.31 -2.40 -4.17
C PHE A 95 44.16 -1.46 -4.50
N PHE A 96 44.16 -0.90 -5.69
CA PHE A 96 43.07 -0.05 -6.17
C PHE A 96 42.45 -0.64 -7.41
N LEU A 97 41.12 -0.66 -7.43
CA LEU A 97 40.36 -0.80 -8.65
C LEU A 97 40.40 0.54 -9.39
N VAL A 98 40.75 0.52 -10.67
CA VAL A 98 40.96 1.72 -11.49
C VAL A 98 39.95 1.73 -12.61
N ASN A 99 39.32 2.87 -12.86
CA ASN A 99 38.62 3.10 -14.12
C ASN A 99 39.69 3.43 -15.18
N ALA A 100 39.99 2.48 -16.06
CA ALA A 100 40.98 2.59 -17.12
C ALA A 100 40.59 3.56 -18.24
N ASP A 101 39.29 3.84 -18.43
CA ASP A 101 38.84 4.84 -19.40
C ASP A 101 39.10 6.27 -18.87
N ALA A 102 38.90 6.48 -17.57
CA ALA A 102 39.06 7.77 -16.90
C ALA A 102 40.45 7.97 -16.27
N ASN A 103 41.25 6.91 -16.14
CA ASN A 103 42.55 6.87 -15.46
C ASN A 103 42.52 7.36 -14.01
N ILE A 104 41.46 7.01 -13.30
CA ILE A 104 41.25 7.36 -11.88
C ILE A 104 40.99 6.13 -11.04
N ASP A 105 41.44 6.17 -9.80
CA ASP A 105 41.11 5.13 -8.81
C ASP A 105 39.63 5.23 -8.43
N MET A 106 38.97 4.09 -8.35
CA MET A 106 37.58 3.99 -7.93
C MET A 106 37.51 3.79 -6.42
N TYR A 107 38.07 2.69 -5.92
CA TYR A 107 38.18 2.40 -4.50
C TYR A 107 39.27 1.37 -4.22
N GLU A 108 39.67 1.28 -2.96
CA GLU A 108 40.67 0.35 -2.45
C GLU A 108 40.06 -1.06 -2.31
N LEU A 109 40.72 -2.07 -2.89
CA LEU A 109 40.32 -3.47 -2.77
C LEU A 109 40.84 -4.07 -1.47
N GLN A 110 39.94 -4.69 -0.71
CA GLN A 110 40.20 -5.34 0.56
C GLN A 110 40.00 -6.87 0.49
N GLN A 111 40.44 -7.55 1.55
CA GLN A 111 40.29 -8.99 1.69
C GLN A 111 38.81 -9.39 1.84
N GLY A 112 38.33 -10.20 0.90
CA GLY A 112 36.97 -10.74 0.87
C GLY A 112 35.99 -9.90 0.05
N ASP A 113 36.44 -8.80 -0.55
CA ASP A 113 35.57 -7.93 -1.34
C ASP A 113 34.80 -8.70 -2.40
N THR A 114 33.55 -8.30 -2.61
CA THR A 114 32.69 -8.83 -3.67
C THR A 114 32.32 -7.68 -4.60
N ILE A 115 32.53 -7.87 -5.90
CA ILE A 115 32.35 -6.85 -6.93
C ILE A 115 31.44 -7.43 -8.00
N ALA A 116 30.37 -6.75 -8.37
CA ALA A 116 29.47 -7.28 -9.39
C ALA A 116 29.96 -6.88 -10.80
N LEU A 117 29.89 -7.78 -11.80
CA LEU A 117 30.39 -7.47 -13.16
C LEU A 117 29.73 -6.22 -13.79
N ASP A 118 28.50 -5.92 -13.41
CA ASP A 118 27.76 -4.74 -13.82
C ASP A 118 28.25 -3.43 -13.17
N GLU A 119 28.95 -3.52 -12.04
CA GLU A 119 29.72 -2.40 -11.45
C GLU A 119 31.04 -2.14 -12.22
N LEU A 120 31.47 -3.11 -13.05
CA LEU A 120 32.71 -3.10 -13.83
C LEU A 120 32.49 -2.69 -15.30
N ASN A 121 31.36 -2.05 -15.63
CA ASN A 121 30.92 -1.70 -17.00
C ASN A 121 31.80 -0.69 -17.77
N ASN A 122 32.89 -0.19 -17.18
CA ASN A 122 33.90 0.64 -17.85
C ASN A 122 35.19 -0.19 -18.01
N GLY A 123 36.12 0.17 -18.89
CA GLY A 123 37.43 -0.49 -18.89
C GLY A 123 38.01 -0.43 -17.49
N ILE A 124 38.17 -1.56 -16.78
CA ILE A 124 38.68 -1.57 -15.40
C ILE A 124 40.13 -2.01 -15.39
N SER A 125 40.97 -1.48 -14.51
CA SER A 125 42.32 -1.99 -14.26
C SER A 125 42.55 -2.18 -12.77
N ILE A 126 43.69 -2.74 -12.41
CA ILE A 126 44.12 -2.92 -11.02
C ILE A 126 45.52 -2.37 -10.90
N ARG A 127 45.77 -1.55 -9.88
CA ARG A 127 47.13 -1.09 -9.53
C ARG A 127 47.44 -1.34 -8.06
N ALA A 128 48.73 -1.44 -7.74
CA ALA A 128 49.23 -1.51 -6.38
C ALA A 128 49.77 -0.15 -5.91
N GLU A 129 49.57 0.15 -4.63
CA GLU A 129 50.18 1.29 -3.93
C GLU A 129 51.42 0.82 -3.16
N LEU A 130 52.47 1.63 -3.18
CA LEU A 130 53.75 1.31 -2.54
C LEU A 130 54.10 2.39 -1.52
N CYS A 131 54.41 1.97 -0.30
CA CYS A 131 55.06 2.79 0.71
C CYS A 131 56.54 2.40 0.86
N GLY A 132 57.39 3.39 1.13
CA GLY A 132 58.82 3.18 1.36
C GLY A 132 59.68 3.35 0.11
N LEU A 133 60.89 2.81 0.17
CA LEU A 133 61.89 2.95 -0.90
C LEU A 133 61.41 2.29 -2.20
N ALA A 134 61.71 2.90 -3.34
CA ALA A 134 61.37 2.33 -4.64
C ALA A 134 62.21 1.05 -4.90
N PRO A 135 61.57 -0.12 -5.12
CA PRO A 135 62.27 -1.34 -5.52
C PRO A 135 62.70 -1.26 -7.00
N ASP A 136 63.53 -2.20 -7.47
CA ASP A 136 63.82 -2.33 -8.91
C ASP A 136 62.55 -2.67 -9.72
N SER A 137 61.63 -3.43 -9.13
CA SER A 137 60.31 -3.69 -9.72
C SER A 137 59.29 -4.16 -8.70
N VAL A 138 58.00 -4.02 -9.03
CA VAL A 138 56.89 -4.67 -8.34
C VAL A 138 56.30 -5.72 -9.26
N VAL A 139 56.24 -6.97 -8.80
CA VAL A 139 55.58 -8.06 -9.53
C VAL A 139 54.17 -8.23 -9.00
N LEU A 140 53.18 -8.02 -9.86
CA LEU A 140 51.77 -8.26 -9.58
C LEU A 140 51.34 -9.59 -10.21
N THR A 141 50.58 -10.38 -9.46
CA THR A 141 49.97 -11.63 -9.91
C THR A 141 48.51 -11.69 -9.53
N MET A 142 47.66 -12.17 -10.43
CA MET A 142 46.25 -12.45 -10.14
C MET A 142 45.90 -13.85 -10.63
N VAL A 143 45.29 -14.63 -9.74
CA VAL A 143 44.95 -16.04 -9.98
C VAL A 143 43.45 -16.26 -9.76
N GLU A 144 42.80 -16.74 -10.81
CA GLU A 144 41.48 -17.39 -10.77
C GLU A 144 41.72 -18.85 -11.23
N ASP A 145 41.55 -19.12 -12.53
CA ASP A 145 41.98 -20.37 -13.21
C ASP A 145 43.25 -20.18 -14.05
N THR A 146 43.47 -18.97 -14.57
CA THR A 146 44.67 -18.58 -15.33
C THR A 146 45.48 -17.54 -14.58
N LEU A 147 46.80 -17.74 -14.50
CA LEU A 147 47.73 -16.81 -13.87
C LEU A 147 47.97 -15.60 -14.77
N HIS A 148 47.54 -14.42 -14.31
CA HIS A 148 48.03 -13.15 -14.82
C HIS A 148 49.25 -12.74 -14.00
N ARG A 149 50.35 -12.36 -14.65
CA ARG A 149 51.59 -11.92 -13.99
C ARG A 149 52.24 -10.79 -14.78
N ARG A 150 52.56 -9.69 -14.09
CA ARG A 150 53.25 -8.53 -14.66
C ARG A 150 54.30 -8.00 -13.69
N GLY A 151 55.43 -7.56 -14.22
CA GLY A 151 56.48 -6.89 -13.45
C GLY A 151 56.61 -5.46 -13.93
N GLU A 152 56.47 -4.51 -13.02
CA GLU A 152 56.54 -3.08 -13.30
C GLU A 152 57.73 -2.43 -12.63
N GLU A 153 58.51 -1.69 -13.40
CA GLU A 153 59.73 -1.01 -12.94
C GLU A 153 59.47 0.43 -12.49
N ASN A 154 58.32 1.00 -12.86
CA ASN A 154 57.97 2.38 -12.56
C ASN A 154 56.50 2.49 -12.12
N PRO A 155 56.16 3.41 -11.21
CA PRO A 155 54.78 3.71 -10.89
C PRO A 155 54.08 4.42 -12.06
N PRO A 156 52.76 4.25 -12.24
CA PRO A 156 51.87 3.42 -11.41
C PRO A 156 52.05 1.91 -11.65
N TYR A 157 52.11 1.13 -10.58
CA TYR A 157 52.31 -0.32 -10.67
C TYR A 157 51.02 -1.04 -11.08
N ALA A 158 50.68 -1.04 -12.37
CA ALA A 158 49.46 -1.61 -12.92
C ALA A 158 49.59 -3.10 -13.27
N LEU A 159 48.60 -3.93 -12.92
CA LEU A 159 48.59 -5.36 -13.25
C LEU A 159 48.40 -5.61 -14.75
N PHE A 160 47.59 -4.80 -15.43
CA PHE A 160 47.26 -4.97 -16.85
C PHE A 160 48.03 -4.04 -17.79
N GLY A 161 48.80 -3.10 -17.23
CA GLY A 161 49.55 -2.13 -18.01
C GLY A 161 49.00 -0.73 -18.01
N ASP A 162 49.93 0.19 -18.24
CA ASP A 162 49.67 1.57 -18.51
C ASP A 162 50.69 2.13 -19.51
N ILE A 163 50.35 3.26 -20.12
CA ILE A 163 51.29 4.12 -20.83
C ILE A 163 51.15 5.53 -20.28
N GLN A 164 52.16 5.98 -19.53
CA GLN A 164 52.18 7.32 -18.91
C GLN A 164 50.94 7.54 -18.01
N GLY A 165 50.51 6.51 -17.28
CA GLY A 165 49.31 6.55 -16.45
C GLY A 165 47.99 6.34 -17.20
N ASN A 166 48.01 6.04 -18.50
CA ASN A 166 46.82 5.58 -19.22
C ASN A 166 46.68 4.07 -19.09
N TYR A 167 45.77 3.58 -18.26
CA TYR A 167 45.66 2.17 -17.91
C TYR A 167 45.02 1.34 -19.02
N PHE A 168 45.46 0.09 -19.16
CA PHE A 168 44.82 -0.88 -20.04
C PHE A 168 43.70 -1.64 -19.31
N PRO A 169 42.58 -1.90 -20.01
CA PRO A 169 41.43 -2.56 -19.42
C PRO A 169 41.68 -4.06 -19.23
N TRP A 170 41.13 -4.56 -18.12
CA TRP A 170 41.00 -5.94 -17.72
C TRP A 170 39.62 -6.44 -18.18
N PRO A 171 39.55 -7.46 -19.03
CA PRO A 171 38.28 -8.13 -19.34
C PRO A 171 37.87 -9.03 -18.18
N ALA A 172 37.32 -8.44 -17.12
CA ALA A 172 36.91 -9.17 -15.92
C ALA A 172 35.79 -10.19 -16.22
N SER A 173 35.88 -11.36 -15.58
CA SER A 173 34.83 -12.39 -15.56
C SER A 173 34.40 -12.69 -14.13
N ALA A 174 33.24 -13.30 -13.97
CA ALA A 174 32.79 -13.75 -12.65
C ALA A 174 33.68 -14.89 -12.15
N GLY A 175 34.18 -14.78 -10.93
CA GLY A 175 35.08 -15.74 -10.31
C GLY A 175 35.72 -15.20 -9.03
N THR A 176 36.48 -16.04 -8.34
CA THR A 176 37.24 -15.62 -7.15
C THR A 176 38.71 -15.45 -7.52
N TYR A 177 39.24 -14.25 -7.25
CA TYR A 177 40.59 -13.84 -7.63
C TYR A 177 41.47 -13.69 -6.39
N THR A 178 42.66 -14.29 -6.45
CA THR A 178 43.75 -14.01 -5.49
C THR A 178 44.75 -13.07 -6.14
N LEU A 179 44.86 -11.86 -5.59
CA LEU A 179 45.75 -10.81 -6.04
C LEU A 179 46.96 -10.74 -5.11
N THR A 180 48.16 -10.61 -5.66
CA THR A 180 49.40 -10.49 -4.89
C THR A 180 50.35 -9.53 -5.58
N ALA A 181 50.97 -8.63 -4.83
CA ALA A 181 52.02 -7.75 -5.32
C ALA A 181 53.24 -7.90 -4.40
N THR A 182 54.40 -8.07 -5.02
CA THR A 182 55.66 -8.31 -4.31
C THR A 182 56.73 -7.37 -4.87
N PRO A 183 57.35 -6.53 -4.04
CA PRO A 183 58.51 -5.73 -4.43
C PRO A 183 59.75 -6.62 -4.63
N TYR A 184 60.60 -6.29 -5.61
CA TYR A 184 61.82 -7.02 -5.96
C TYR A 184 63.03 -6.09 -6.07
N GLN A 185 64.17 -6.56 -5.54
CA GLN A 185 65.48 -5.91 -5.68
C GLN A 185 66.50 -6.95 -6.16
N ASN A 186 67.31 -6.63 -7.16
CA ASN A 186 68.29 -7.52 -7.78
C ASN A 186 67.68 -8.88 -8.21
N GLY A 187 66.42 -8.87 -8.66
CA GLY A 187 65.69 -10.06 -9.07
C GLY A 187 65.25 -11.00 -7.94
N GLN A 188 65.36 -10.59 -6.67
CA GLN A 188 64.86 -11.33 -5.50
C GLN A 188 63.75 -10.53 -4.78
N PRO A 189 62.77 -11.20 -4.13
CA PRO A 189 61.77 -10.50 -3.31
C PRO A 189 62.46 -9.65 -2.23
N TYR A 190 62.06 -8.38 -2.13
CA TYR A 190 62.68 -7.40 -1.25
C TYR A 190 61.65 -6.41 -0.74
N GLY A 191 61.11 -6.65 0.46
CA GLY A 191 60.03 -5.85 1.03
C GLY A 191 58.89 -6.71 1.56
N LEU A 192 57.78 -6.07 1.91
CA LEU A 192 56.56 -6.72 2.38
C LEU A 192 55.55 -6.83 1.23
N PRO A 193 55.19 -8.04 0.79
CA PRO A 193 54.14 -8.23 -0.19
C PRO A 193 52.75 -8.06 0.44
N LEU A 194 51.77 -7.67 -0.36
CA LEU A 194 50.36 -7.73 -0.01
C LEU A 194 49.67 -8.80 -0.84
N GLN A 195 48.85 -9.61 -0.20
CA GLN A 195 47.95 -10.56 -0.85
C GLN A 195 46.54 -10.34 -0.33
N ILE A 196 45.59 -10.23 -1.26
CA ILE A 196 44.17 -10.24 -0.97
C ILE A 196 43.46 -11.26 -1.84
N GLN A 197 42.27 -11.68 -1.42
CA GLN A 197 41.32 -12.39 -2.25
C GLN A 197 40.05 -11.57 -2.36
N PHE A 198 39.50 -11.45 -3.57
CA PHE A 198 38.19 -10.83 -3.81
C PHE A 198 37.40 -11.69 -4.80
N THR A 199 36.10 -11.48 -4.87
CA THR A 199 35.19 -12.21 -5.76
C THR A 199 34.56 -11.22 -6.72
N VAL A 200 34.58 -11.54 -8.01
CA VAL A 200 33.72 -10.90 -9.00
C VAL A 200 32.50 -11.79 -9.19
N THR A 201 31.30 -11.29 -8.92
CA THR A 201 30.05 -12.04 -9.17
C THR A 201 29.55 -11.78 -10.58
N GLY A 202 28.80 -12.73 -11.13
CA GLY A 202 28.05 -12.49 -12.36
C GLY A 202 27.16 -11.26 -12.15
N GLY A 203 27.23 -10.29 -13.07
CA GLY A 203 26.39 -9.10 -13.01
C GLY A 203 24.94 -9.56 -13.00
N GLN A 204 24.17 -9.12 -12.01
CA GLN A 204 22.77 -9.49 -11.93
C GLN A 204 22.05 -8.73 -13.04
N VAL A 205 21.70 -9.43 -14.12
CA VAL A 205 20.99 -8.82 -15.25
C VAL A 205 19.58 -8.52 -14.79
N CYS A 206 19.30 -7.24 -14.55
CA CYS A 206 17.95 -6.79 -14.33
C CYS A 206 17.22 -6.82 -15.68
N THR A 207 16.45 -7.89 -15.91
CA THR A 207 15.66 -8.04 -17.14
C THR A 207 14.26 -7.50 -16.91
N GLY A 208 13.74 -6.75 -17.88
CA GLY A 208 12.39 -6.16 -17.80
C GLY A 208 12.19 -5.07 -18.82
N GLU A 209 10.95 -4.58 -18.92
CA GLU A 209 10.63 -3.39 -19.72
C GLU A 209 10.52 -2.16 -18.81
N VAL A 210 11.19 -1.07 -19.19
CA VAL A 210 11.13 0.22 -18.50
C VAL A 210 10.33 1.20 -19.34
N LEU A 211 9.31 1.82 -18.75
CA LEU A 211 8.64 2.97 -19.35
C LEU A 211 9.41 4.24 -18.99
N PHE A 212 10.12 4.78 -19.97
CA PHE A 212 10.85 6.03 -19.83
C PHE A 212 10.03 7.21 -20.34
N VAL A 213 9.52 8.01 -19.40
CA VAL A 213 8.63 9.14 -19.65
C VAL A 213 9.45 10.43 -19.78
N VAL A 214 9.36 11.05 -20.95
CA VAL A 214 10.18 12.20 -21.37
C VAL A 214 9.34 13.36 -21.87
N GLY A 215 9.93 14.56 -21.94
CA GLY A 215 9.26 15.75 -22.47
C GLY A 215 9.06 15.75 -24.00
N ASP A 216 9.98 15.14 -24.74
CA ASP A 216 10.02 15.10 -26.22
C ASP A 216 10.60 13.76 -26.69
N GLN A 217 10.17 13.25 -27.85
CA GLN A 217 10.75 12.02 -28.44
C GLN A 217 12.17 12.24 -28.98
N ASN A 218 12.53 13.49 -29.31
CA ASN A 218 13.91 13.85 -29.61
C ASN A 218 14.65 14.08 -28.29
N LEU A 219 15.15 12.99 -27.72
CA LEU A 219 15.81 12.99 -26.42
C LEU A 219 16.95 14.01 -26.38
N ASN A 220 16.98 14.79 -25.31
CA ASN A 220 18.15 15.62 -25.03
C ASN A 220 19.33 14.74 -24.57
N VAL A 221 20.49 15.35 -24.33
CA VAL A 221 21.69 14.60 -23.92
C VAL A 221 21.54 13.83 -22.61
N GLY A 222 20.80 14.37 -21.63
CA GLY A 222 20.57 13.71 -20.34
C GLY A 222 19.59 12.55 -20.44
N ASP A 223 18.48 12.74 -21.17
CA ASP A 223 17.52 11.68 -21.44
C ASP A 223 18.16 10.54 -22.23
N GLN A 224 18.95 10.87 -23.25
CA GLN A 224 19.67 9.87 -24.04
C GLN A 224 20.69 9.11 -23.20
N ALA A 225 21.39 9.79 -22.29
CA ALA A 225 22.33 9.15 -21.36
C ALA A 225 21.60 8.20 -20.40
N ALA A 226 20.48 8.62 -19.81
CA ALA A 226 19.66 7.79 -18.92
C ALA A 226 19.14 6.54 -19.64
N LYS A 227 18.61 6.72 -20.85
CA LYS A 227 18.13 5.61 -21.69
C LYS A 227 19.26 4.62 -21.99
N ASN A 228 20.41 5.11 -22.44
CA ASN A 228 21.55 4.25 -22.73
C ASN A 228 22.00 3.46 -21.50
N ARG A 229 21.98 4.07 -20.30
CA ARG A 229 22.35 3.39 -19.05
C ARG A 229 21.36 2.30 -18.67
N LEU A 230 20.06 2.57 -18.77
CA LEU A 230 19.01 1.56 -18.55
C LEU A 230 19.15 0.38 -19.51
N GLU A 231 19.42 0.63 -20.80
CA GLU A 231 19.69 -0.43 -21.78
C GLU A 231 20.96 -1.22 -21.45
N GLN A 232 22.01 -0.56 -20.94
CA GLN A 232 23.24 -1.23 -20.46
C GLN A 232 23.01 -2.10 -19.22
N LEU A 233 22.07 -1.75 -18.35
CA LEU A 233 21.66 -2.56 -17.20
C LEU A 233 20.86 -3.82 -17.60
N GLY A 234 20.46 -3.94 -18.87
CA GLY A 234 19.76 -5.10 -19.41
C GLY A 234 18.27 -4.89 -19.68
N PHE A 235 17.75 -3.69 -19.45
CA PHE A 235 16.34 -3.38 -19.69
C PHE A 235 16.03 -3.12 -21.17
N GLN A 236 14.82 -3.47 -21.58
CA GLN A 236 14.22 -2.91 -22.78
C GLN A 236 13.55 -1.58 -22.41
N VAL A 237 13.90 -0.49 -23.09
CA VAL A 237 13.39 0.85 -22.74
C VAL A 237 12.37 1.33 -23.75
N GLU A 238 11.11 1.39 -23.32
CA GLU A 238 10.03 2.03 -24.06
C GLU A 238 9.99 3.52 -23.72
N THR A 239 10.16 4.38 -24.72
CA THR A 239 10.17 5.84 -24.52
C THR A 239 8.82 6.45 -24.92
N ILE A 240 8.21 7.21 -24.01
CA ILE A 240 6.92 7.88 -24.27
C ILE A 240 6.96 9.36 -23.87
N MET A 241 6.28 10.21 -24.64
CA MET A 241 6.11 11.61 -24.23
C MET A 241 5.09 11.70 -23.10
N ALA A 242 5.40 12.48 -22.05
CA ALA A 242 4.50 12.69 -20.92
C ALA A 242 3.08 13.14 -21.32
N SER A 243 2.97 13.95 -22.38
CA SER A 243 1.70 14.42 -22.93
C SER A 243 0.86 13.31 -23.58
N GLN A 244 1.47 12.21 -23.96
CA GLN A 244 0.84 11.04 -24.58
C GLN A 244 0.66 9.88 -23.61
N ALA A 245 1.48 9.81 -22.55
CA ALA A 245 1.46 8.72 -21.60
C ALA A 245 0.12 8.62 -20.84
N GLN A 246 -0.26 7.40 -20.50
CA GLN A 246 -1.45 7.01 -19.76
C GLN A 246 -1.06 6.07 -18.61
N THR A 247 -1.91 5.96 -17.59
CA THR A 247 -1.69 5.02 -16.47
C THR A 247 -1.50 3.58 -16.95
N ALA A 248 -2.23 3.18 -18.00
CA ALA A 248 -2.16 1.82 -18.56
C ALA A 248 -0.79 1.47 -19.16
N ASP A 249 -0.01 2.47 -19.64
CA ASP A 249 1.31 2.24 -20.25
C ASP A 249 2.35 1.75 -19.23
N ALA A 250 2.05 1.87 -17.93
CA ALA A 250 2.92 1.45 -16.85
C ALA A 250 2.66 0.01 -16.38
N LEU A 251 1.48 -0.57 -16.63
CA LEU A 251 1.01 -1.77 -15.92
C LEU A 251 1.75 -3.06 -16.27
N ASP A 252 2.39 -3.12 -17.44
CA ASP A 252 3.18 -4.27 -17.92
C ASP A 252 4.70 -4.06 -17.76
N LYS A 253 5.10 -3.02 -17.03
CA LYS A 253 6.48 -2.56 -16.94
C LYS A 253 7.09 -2.94 -15.60
N SER A 254 8.40 -3.14 -15.58
CA SER A 254 9.16 -3.39 -14.37
C SER A 254 9.49 -2.10 -13.61
N LEU A 255 9.52 -0.97 -14.31
CA LEU A 255 9.82 0.33 -13.74
C LEU A 255 9.26 1.46 -14.62
N VAL A 256 8.71 2.50 -13.99
CA VAL A 256 8.47 3.79 -14.64
C VAL A 256 9.58 4.75 -14.24
N VAL A 257 10.22 5.37 -15.23
CA VAL A 257 11.24 6.39 -15.02
C VAL A 257 10.76 7.72 -15.58
N ILE A 258 10.71 8.76 -14.75
CA ILE A 258 10.20 10.08 -15.12
C ILE A 258 11.36 11.09 -15.15
N SER A 259 11.65 11.62 -16.33
CA SER A 259 12.71 12.60 -16.51
C SER A 259 12.29 14.03 -16.15
N ALA A 260 13.24 14.85 -15.71
CA ALA A 260 13.08 16.30 -15.56
C ALA A 260 12.68 17.05 -16.86
N THR A 261 12.73 16.40 -18.03
CA THR A 261 12.24 17.03 -19.26
C THR A 261 10.71 17.11 -19.34
N VAL A 262 10.00 16.41 -18.45
CA VAL A 262 8.54 16.42 -18.43
C VAL A 262 8.01 17.72 -17.80
N PHE A 263 6.84 18.16 -18.27
CA PHE A 263 6.06 19.15 -17.54
C PHE A 263 5.12 18.42 -16.57
N SER A 264 5.15 18.77 -15.28
CA SER A 264 4.37 18.06 -14.25
C SER A 264 2.87 17.98 -14.56
N VAL A 265 2.30 19.03 -15.16
CA VAL A 265 0.90 19.06 -15.63
C VAL A 265 0.54 17.93 -16.59
N HIS A 266 1.50 17.38 -17.34
CA HIS A 266 1.27 16.24 -18.23
C HIS A 266 1.37 14.89 -17.51
N ILE A 267 2.00 14.84 -16.34
CA ILE A 267 2.05 13.66 -15.48
C ILE A 267 0.81 13.65 -14.57
N GLY A 268 0.63 14.70 -13.76
CA GLY A 268 -0.39 14.75 -12.72
C GLY A 268 -0.40 13.44 -11.91
N ASN A 269 -1.58 12.85 -11.72
CA ASN A 269 -1.72 11.63 -10.93
C ASN A 269 -1.53 10.31 -11.71
N LYS A 270 -1.12 10.33 -12.99
CA LYS A 270 -1.14 9.15 -13.87
C LYS A 270 -0.37 7.95 -13.30
N PHE A 271 0.75 8.21 -12.64
CA PHE A 271 1.66 7.18 -12.12
C PHE A 271 1.69 7.14 -10.59
N SER A 272 0.79 7.84 -9.91
CA SER A 272 0.81 7.90 -8.44
C SER A 272 0.29 6.61 -7.81
N ASP A 273 -0.73 5.98 -8.43
CA ASP A 273 -1.42 4.78 -7.93
C ASP A 273 -1.03 3.48 -8.66
N VAL A 274 -0.08 3.51 -9.61
CA VAL A 274 0.30 2.30 -10.35
C VAL A 274 1.02 1.30 -9.44
N PRO A 275 0.73 -0.01 -9.51
CA PRO A 275 1.41 -1.04 -8.71
C PRO A 275 2.83 -1.37 -9.20
N VAL A 276 3.41 -0.50 -10.03
CA VAL A 276 4.75 -0.64 -10.61
C VAL A 276 5.70 0.36 -9.97
N PRO A 277 6.96 0.01 -9.68
CA PRO A 277 7.94 0.96 -9.14
C PRO A 277 8.06 2.24 -9.97
N VAL A 278 8.27 3.38 -9.32
CA VAL A 278 8.43 4.68 -9.98
C VAL A 278 9.68 5.39 -9.46
N MET A 279 10.56 5.77 -10.39
CA MET A 279 11.70 6.65 -10.12
C MET A 279 11.49 7.98 -10.85
N SER A 280 11.66 9.09 -10.15
CA SER A 280 11.57 10.43 -10.74
C SER A 280 12.77 11.29 -10.34
N TRP A 281 13.24 12.11 -11.30
CA TRP A 281 14.11 13.25 -11.02
C TRP A 281 13.51 14.58 -11.51
N GLU A 282 12.21 14.60 -11.77
CA GLU A 282 11.47 15.85 -11.94
C GLU A 282 10.92 16.32 -10.59
N ALA A 283 11.56 17.34 -10.00
CA ALA A 283 11.17 17.88 -8.70
C ALA A 283 9.71 18.33 -8.66
N TYR A 284 9.18 18.92 -9.75
CA TYR A 284 7.80 19.38 -9.84
C TYR A 284 6.76 18.26 -9.96
N VAL A 285 7.18 17.00 -10.03
CA VAL A 285 6.31 15.82 -10.04
C VAL A 285 6.33 15.11 -8.67
N PHE A 286 7.21 15.50 -7.75
CA PHE A 286 7.36 14.82 -6.47
C PHE A 286 6.09 14.90 -5.62
N ASP A 287 5.42 16.04 -5.58
CA ASP A 287 4.14 16.21 -4.88
C ASP A 287 2.98 15.48 -5.57
N ASP A 288 2.92 15.53 -6.90
CA ASP A 288 1.93 14.79 -7.69
C ASP A 288 2.00 13.26 -7.43
N LEU A 289 3.21 12.72 -7.25
CA LEU A 289 3.45 11.33 -6.88
C LEU A 289 3.29 11.05 -5.38
N GLY A 290 3.19 12.09 -4.54
CA GLY A 290 3.12 11.99 -3.08
C GLY A 290 4.47 11.77 -2.39
N LEU A 291 5.60 11.92 -3.09
CA LEU A 291 6.96 11.75 -2.56
C LEU A 291 7.32 12.82 -1.53
N THR A 292 6.74 14.02 -1.67
CA THR A 292 6.96 15.17 -0.80
C THR A 292 5.64 15.86 -0.49
N GLY A 293 5.66 16.84 0.42
CA GLY A 293 4.55 17.78 0.58
C GLY A 293 4.36 18.67 -0.67
N PRO A 294 3.24 19.41 -0.75
CA PRO A 294 2.85 20.16 -1.95
C PRO A 294 3.47 21.57 -2.05
N ASP A 295 4.22 22.03 -1.05
CA ASP A 295 4.63 23.43 -0.98
C ASP A 295 5.95 23.69 -1.74
N LEU A 296 5.84 24.28 -2.93
CA LEU A 296 7.00 24.65 -3.76
C LEU A 296 8.00 25.55 -3.00
N ASN A 297 9.30 25.24 -3.11
CA ASN A 297 10.43 25.85 -2.38
C ASN A 297 10.50 25.50 -0.89
N ILE A 298 9.52 24.77 -0.34
CA ILE A 298 9.56 24.26 1.03
C ILE A 298 9.82 22.77 0.98
N ASP A 299 9.03 22.04 0.19
CA ASP A 299 9.02 20.58 0.15
C ASP A 299 9.82 20.03 -1.03
N TYR A 300 9.92 20.75 -2.14
CA TYR A 300 10.70 20.35 -3.30
C TYR A 300 11.09 21.56 -4.13
N GLN A 301 12.24 21.46 -4.82
CA GLN A 301 12.70 22.41 -5.86
C GLN A 301 13.96 21.83 -6.53
N PHE A 302 14.57 22.65 -7.38
CA PHE A 302 15.96 22.50 -7.81
C PHE A 302 16.92 23.36 -6.98
N ILE A 303 18.18 22.94 -6.89
CA ILE A 303 19.29 23.72 -6.30
C ILE A 303 20.47 23.77 -7.27
N ASP A 304 20.99 24.97 -7.49
CA ASP A 304 22.09 25.22 -8.44
C ASP A 304 23.48 25.02 -7.81
N PHE A 305 24.49 24.98 -8.67
CA PHE A 305 25.92 24.96 -8.32
C PHE A 305 26.33 23.79 -7.41
N GLN A 306 25.77 22.61 -7.69
CA GLN A 306 26.15 21.38 -7.01
C GLN A 306 27.17 20.59 -7.82
N THR A 307 28.09 19.92 -7.12
CA THR A 307 28.98 18.87 -7.65
C THR A 307 28.95 17.62 -6.79
N SER A 308 28.38 17.70 -5.58
CA SER A 308 28.51 16.71 -4.54
C SER A 308 27.22 16.55 -3.75
N ILE A 309 27.02 15.35 -3.22
CA ILE A 309 25.92 15.00 -2.30
C ILE A 309 26.52 14.47 -1.00
N GLU A 310 25.76 14.51 0.09
CA GLU A 310 26.16 13.92 1.37
C GLU A 310 25.35 12.65 1.65
N ILE A 311 26.02 11.49 1.72
CA ILE A 311 25.38 10.20 2.04
C ILE A 311 25.01 10.18 3.52
N GLN A 312 23.72 9.98 3.79
CA GLN A 312 23.15 9.94 5.14
C GLN A 312 23.05 8.52 5.69
N ASP A 313 22.71 7.55 4.82
CA ASP A 313 22.68 6.14 5.16
C ASP A 313 23.61 5.32 4.23
N PRO A 314 24.89 5.13 4.59
CA PRO A 314 25.84 4.38 3.77
C PRO A 314 25.57 2.87 3.75
N ALA A 315 24.70 2.36 4.64
CA ALA A 315 24.34 0.94 4.67
C ALA A 315 23.18 0.61 3.73
N HIS A 316 22.39 1.62 3.33
CA HIS A 316 21.27 1.44 2.43
C HIS A 316 21.73 0.98 1.03
N PRO A 317 21.06 0.02 0.36
CA PRO A 317 21.47 -0.47 -0.96
C PRO A 317 21.65 0.64 -2.01
N MET A 318 20.74 1.62 -2.04
CA MET A 318 20.83 2.79 -2.93
C MET A 318 22.08 3.67 -2.69
N ALA A 319 22.79 3.55 -1.56
CA ALA A 319 24.03 4.28 -1.32
C ALA A 319 25.21 3.72 -2.15
N ALA A 320 25.05 2.56 -2.78
CA ALA A 320 26.06 1.93 -3.63
C ALA A 320 27.43 1.75 -2.95
N GLY A 321 27.44 1.53 -1.63
CA GLY A 321 28.67 1.42 -0.83
C GLY A 321 29.43 2.74 -0.63
N LEU A 322 28.89 3.87 -1.11
CA LEU A 322 29.47 5.19 -0.94
C LEU A 322 29.14 5.76 0.43
N SER A 323 29.98 6.67 0.94
CA SER A 323 29.76 7.31 2.25
C SER A 323 30.34 8.72 2.30
N GLY A 324 29.79 9.56 3.19
CA GLY A 324 30.26 10.93 3.41
C GLY A 324 29.92 11.88 2.25
N LEU A 325 30.79 12.87 2.01
CA LEU A 325 30.64 13.84 0.93
C LEU A 325 31.17 13.27 -0.39
N VAL A 326 30.28 13.03 -1.34
CA VAL A 326 30.57 12.31 -2.58
C VAL A 326 30.42 13.25 -3.79
N PRO A 327 31.47 13.49 -4.59
CA PRO A 327 31.35 14.15 -5.88
C PRO A 327 30.61 13.25 -6.88
N VAL A 328 29.52 13.76 -7.45
CA VAL A 328 28.67 13.04 -8.42
C VAL A 328 28.68 13.65 -9.82
N THR A 329 29.23 14.87 -9.96
CA THR A 329 29.53 15.53 -11.24
C THR A 329 30.86 16.28 -11.18
N ASP A 330 31.52 16.45 -12.33
CA ASP A 330 32.82 17.16 -12.42
C ASP A 330 32.66 18.67 -12.67
N VAL A 331 31.45 19.10 -12.99
CA VAL A 331 31.08 20.50 -13.23
C VAL A 331 29.87 20.88 -12.40
N PHE A 332 29.81 22.15 -12.01
CA PHE A 332 28.66 22.71 -11.32
C PHE A 332 27.39 22.52 -12.14
N THR A 333 26.39 21.92 -11.53
CA THR A 333 25.10 21.65 -12.17
C THR A 333 23.93 21.95 -11.22
N THR A 334 22.72 21.80 -11.76
CA THR A 334 21.46 21.91 -11.02
C THR A 334 20.97 20.51 -10.64
N MET A 335 20.50 20.34 -9.41
CA MET A 335 20.01 19.05 -8.89
C MET A 335 18.61 19.19 -8.28
N ALA A 336 17.75 18.21 -8.50
CA ALA A 336 16.44 18.12 -7.84
C ALA A 336 16.62 17.76 -6.36
N TRP A 337 15.80 18.33 -5.48
CA TRP A 337 15.71 17.90 -4.07
C TRP A 337 14.27 17.84 -3.61
N GLY A 338 14.01 17.02 -2.59
CA GLY A 338 12.72 16.87 -1.93
C GLY A 338 12.82 16.74 -0.41
N ARG A 339 11.73 17.01 0.32
CA ARG A 339 11.55 16.76 1.75
C ARG A 339 10.53 15.63 1.92
N PRO A 340 10.98 14.37 1.90
CA PRO A 340 10.09 13.28 2.24
C PRO A 340 9.67 13.34 3.72
N ASN A 341 8.61 12.63 4.07
CA ASN A 341 8.19 12.45 5.46
C ASN A 341 9.07 11.40 6.18
N GLU A 342 8.78 11.14 7.46
CA GLU A 342 9.55 10.23 8.31
C GLU A 342 9.50 8.74 7.91
N HIS A 343 8.67 8.37 6.94
CA HIS A 343 8.53 6.99 6.47
C HIS A 343 9.34 6.70 5.19
N ALA A 344 10.09 7.70 4.69
CA ALA A 344 11.04 7.47 3.61
C ALA A 344 12.40 7.03 4.14
N GLU A 345 13.07 6.19 3.34
CA GLU A 345 14.49 5.91 3.46
C GLU A 345 15.28 7.09 2.87
N LEU A 346 15.88 7.91 3.74
CA LEU A 346 16.74 9.03 3.35
C LEU A 346 18.17 8.55 3.11
N VAL A 347 18.60 8.46 1.85
CA VAL A 347 19.90 7.90 1.48
C VAL A 347 20.96 8.97 1.34
N ALA A 348 20.63 10.08 0.68
CA ALA A 348 21.55 11.20 0.48
C ALA A 348 20.82 12.54 0.52
N SER A 349 21.53 13.58 0.93
CA SER A 349 20.99 14.94 1.06
C SER A 349 21.91 16.00 0.47
N VAL A 350 21.41 17.24 0.44
CA VAL A 350 22.22 18.44 0.22
C VAL A 350 23.31 18.50 1.29
N PRO A 351 24.58 18.74 0.94
CA PRO A 351 25.66 18.90 1.91
C PRO A 351 25.34 19.99 2.93
N GLY A 352 25.29 19.61 4.21
CA GLY A 352 24.98 20.53 5.32
C GLY A 352 23.49 20.82 5.56
N ASP A 353 22.56 20.21 4.81
CA ASP A 353 21.12 20.23 5.10
C ASP A 353 20.49 18.86 4.84
N SER A 354 20.40 18.04 5.89
CA SER A 354 19.80 16.70 5.83
C SER A 354 18.28 16.70 5.65
N SER A 355 17.61 17.85 5.75
CA SER A 355 16.18 17.93 5.45
C SER A 355 15.90 17.90 3.94
N MET A 356 16.87 18.30 3.12
CA MET A 356 16.74 18.37 1.67
C MET A 356 17.37 17.12 1.04
N ALA A 357 16.53 16.12 0.75
CA ALA A 357 16.94 14.85 0.18
C ALA A 357 17.29 14.97 -1.31
N PHE A 358 18.44 14.43 -1.67
CA PHE A 358 18.89 14.21 -3.05
C PHE A 358 18.58 12.79 -3.53
N LEU A 359 18.65 11.81 -2.63
CA LEU A 359 18.26 10.43 -2.93
C LEU A 359 17.45 9.89 -1.77
N PHE A 360 16.22 9.48 -2.06
CA PHE A 360 15.33 8.91 -1.07
C PHE A 360 14.34 7.96 -1.73
N GLY A 361 13.79 7.05 -0.93
CA GLY A 361 12.78 6.13 -1.41
C GLY A 361 11.73 5.75 -0.38
N TYR A 362 10.62 5.22 -0.86
CA TYR A 362 9.56 4.62 -0.05
C TYR A 362 9.45 3.15 -0.41
N GLU A 363 9.47 2.29 0.61
CA GLU A 363 9.13 0.88 0.45
C GLU A 363 7.66 0.69 0.08
N THR A 364 7.32 -0.45 -0.54
CA THR A 364 5.93 -0.80 -0.83
C THR A 364 5.10 -0.80 0.47
N GLY A 365 3.95 -0.12 0.45
CA GLY A 365 3.08 0.06 1.61
C GLY A 365 3.50 1.16 2.58
N ALA A 366 4.67 1.81 2.39
CA ALA A 366 5.09 2.91 3.26
C ALA A 366 4.17 4.13 3.13
N GLN A 367 3.95 4.84 4.23
CA GLN A 367 3.09 6.02 4.26
C GLN A 367 3.77 7.20 3.57
N MET A 368 3.24 7.61 2.42
CA MET A 368 3.63 8.80 1.67
C MET A 368 2.69 9.98 1.99
N PHE A 369 2.87 11.11 1.30
CA PHE A 369 1.92 12.22 1.40
C PHE A 369 0.62 11.85 0.68
N GLY A 370 -0.46 11.76 1.45
CA GLY A 370 -1.82 11.52 0.93
C GLY A 370 -2.13 10.09 0.50
N ARG A 371 -1.17 9.16 0.54
CA ARG A 371 -1.37 7.74 0.14
C ARG A 371 -0.33 6.81 0.76
N LEU A 372 -0.55 5.50 0.64
CA LEU A 372 0.51 4.49 0.81
C LEU A 372 1.23 4.31 -0.53
N ALA A 373 2.52 3.98 -0.51
CA ALA A 373 3.27 3.63 -1.70
C ALA A 373 2.72 2.32 -2.31
N PRO A 374 2.13 2.32 -3.53
CA PRO A 374 1.61 1.10 -4.14
C PRO A 374 2.70 0.10 -4.54
N ALA A 375 3.87 0.63 -4.87
CA ALA A 375 5.13 -0.08 -5.07
C ALA A 375 6.27 0.88 -4.67
N ARG A 376 7.52 0.42 -4.70
CA ARG A 376 8.67 1.27 -4.36
C ARG A 376 8.65 2.58 -5.15
N ARG A 377 8.98 3.69 -4.47
CA ARG A 377 9.04 5.03 -5.06
C ARG A 377 10.39 5.64 -4.78
N VAL A 378 11.00 6.28 -5.77
CA VAL A 378 12.34 6.87 -5.65
C VAL A 378 12.36 8.31 -6.16
N GLY A 379 12.85 9.22 -5.33
CA GLY A 379 13.27 10.56 -5.74
C GLY A 379 14.77 10.60 -5.98
N PHE A 380 15.20 11.08 -7.15
CA PHE A 380 16.60 11.13 -7.57
C PHE A 380 17.04 12.56 -7.94
N PHE A 381 18.29 12.92 -7.62
CA PHE A 381 18.77 14.31 -7.63
C PHE A 381 19.10 14.91 -9.00
N SER A 382 18.77 14.25 -10.10
CA SER A 382 19.20 14.73 -11.44
C SER A 382 18.33 15.88 -11.98
N GLN A 383 18.65 16.33 -13.20
CA GLN A 383 17.97 17.37 -13.99
C GLN A 383 18.22 17.11 -15.50
N ASN A 384 17.52 17.82 -16.39
CA ASN A 384 17.57 17.73 -17.86
C ASN A 384 18.93 17.35 -18.46
N VAL A 385 20.00 18.06 -18.10
CA VAL A 385 21.35 17.81 -18.63
C VAL A 385 22.30 17.24 -17.59
N THR A 386 21.94 17.33 -16.30
CA THR A 386 22.74 16.79 -15.19
C THR A 386 22.96 15.29 -15.35
N THR A 387 21.97 14.55 -15.85
CA THR A 387 22.11 13.09 -16.05
C THR A 387 23.28 12.75 -16.98
N ALA A 388 23.54 13.56 -18.01
CA ALA A 388 24.69 13.38 -18.90
C ALA A 388 26.03 13.82 -18.29
N ALA A 389 25.99 14.61 -17.20
CA ALA A 389 27.15 15.10 -16.48
C ALA A 389 27.50 14.26 -15.24
N LEU A 390 26.73 13.19 -14.96
CA LEU A 390 27.04 12.26 -13.88
C LEU A 390 28.41 11.61 -14.14
N ASN A 391 29.27 11.65 -13.12
CA ASN A 391 30.50 10.87 -13.08
C ASN A 391 30.21 9.44 -12.62
N ASN A 392 31.25 8.63 -12.38
CA ASN A 392 31.08 7.23 -11.96
C ASN A 392 30.24 7.07 -10.69
N ASN A 393 30.44 7.93 -9.68
CA ASN A 393 29.67 7.86 -8.43
C ASN A 393 28.20 8.19 -8.70
N GLY A 394 27.93 9.19 -9.54
CA GLY A 394 26.58 9.55 -9.95
C GLY A 394 25.86 8.40 -10.67
N TRP A 395 26.55 7.69 -11.57
CA TRP A 395 26.01 6.52 -12.26
C TRP A 395 25.86 5.30 -11.35
N GLN A 396 26.77 5.09 -10.39
CA GLN A 396 26.62 4.03 -9.39
C GLN A 396 25.36 4.21 -8.54
N LEU A 397 25.08 5.45 -8.10
CA LEU A 397 23.86 5.79 -7.38
C LEU A 397 22.61 5.63 -8.25
N PHE A 398 22.69 6.00 -9.53
CA PHE A 398 21.59 5.79 -10.49
C PHE A 398 21.25 4.30 -10.62
N ASP A 399 22.27 3.47 -10.85
CA ASP A 399 22.09 2.03 -10.99
C ASP A 399 21.54 1.41 -9.71
N ALA A 400 22.06 1.81 -8.55
CA ALA A 400 21.60 1.32 -7.25
C ALA A 400 20.16 1.75 -6.95
N ALA A 401 19.77 2.97 -7.33
CA ALA A 401 18.40 3.46 -7.24
C ALA A 401 17.43 2.66 -8.11
N VAL A 402 17.81 2.39 -9.36
CA VAL A 402 17.03 1.56 -10.29
C VAL A 402 16.88 0.14 -9.73
N LYS A 403 18.00 -0.49 -9.34
CA LYS A 403 18.04 -1.84 -8.78
C LYS A 403 17.19 -1.99 -7.53
N TRP A 404 17.32 -1.06 -6.59
CA TRP A 404 16.52 -1.04 -5.38
C TRP A 404 15.04 -0.87 -5.70
N ALA A 405 14.67 0.06 -6.59
CA ALA A 405 13.27 0.29 -6.96
C ALA A 405 12.58 -0.99 -7.45
N ILE A 406 13.30 -1.86 -8.17
CA ILE A 406 12.74 -3.11 -8.73
C ILE A 406 13.11 -4.38 -7.96
N GLY A 407 13.79 -4.28 -6.82
CA GLY A 407 14.25 -5.44 -6.05
C GLY A 407 15.35 -6.29 -6.70
N CYS A 408 16.03 -5.75 -7.74
CA CYS A 408 17.10 -6.44 -8.42
C CYS A 408 18.41 -6.36 -7.62
N GLY A 409 18.85 -7.48 -7.06
CA GLY A 409 20.10 -7.60 -6.29
C GLY A 409 19.91 -8.25 -4.93
N GLU A 410 18.67 -8.35 -4.45
CA GLU A 410 18.33 -8.79 -3.10
C GLU A 410 17.97 -10.28 -3.03
N GLY A 411 18.69 -11.18 -3.71
CA GLY A 411 18.50 -12.63 -3.57
C GLY A 411 17.03 -13.11 -3.61
N ALA A 412 16.17 -12.43 -4.37
CA ALA A 412 14.72 -12.61 -4.32
C ALA A 412 14.35 -13.95 -4.95
N THR A 413 14.02 -14.91 -4.10
CA THR A 413 13.01 -15.90 -4.46
C THR A 413 11.71 -15.12 -4.63
N ASN A 414 11.12 -15.15 -5.84
CA ASN A 414 9.77 -14.63 -6.08
C ASN A 414 8.86 -15.09 -4.94
N LEU A 415 8.33 -14.15 -4.14
CA LEU A 415 7.49 -14.51 -3.03
C LEU A 415 6.10 -14.82 -3.58
N PRO A 416 5.44 -15.89 -3.13
CA PRO A 416 4.09 -16.15 -3.59
C PRO A 416 3.18 -15.00 -3.13
N PRO A 417 2.14 -14.68 -3.93
CA PRO A 417 1.21 -13.63 -3.57
C PRO A 417 0.52 -13.91 -2.24
N GLN A 418 -0.12 -12.91 -1.66
CA GLN A 418 -0.97 -13.07 -0.48
C GLN A 418 -2.43 -12.89 -0.88
N LEU A 419 -3.32 -13.72 -0.30
CA LEU A 419 -4.74 -13.76 -0.64
C LEU A 419 -5.59 -14.06 0.59
N SER A 420 -6.66 -13.29 0.79
CA SER A 420 -7.67 -13.58 1.81
C SER A 420 -9.08 -13.18 1.37
N PHE A 421 -10.10 -13.89 1.83
CA PHE A 421 -11.50 -13.50 1.60
C PHE A 421 -11.91 -12.37 2.54
N THR A 422 -12.47 -11.31 1.96
CA THR A 422 -13.10 -10.21 2.71
C THR A 422 -14.61 -10.37 2.77
N ALA A 423 -15.22 -11.02 1.76
CA ALA A 423 -16.60 -11.48 1.80
C ALA A 423 -16.82 -12.69 0.86
N PRO A 424 -17.68 -13.67 1.23
CA PRO A 424 -18.31 -13.85 2.53
C PRO A 424 -17.33 -14.38 3.60
N ALA A 425 -17.72 -14.33 4.87
CA ALA A 425 -16.94 -14.94 5.94
C ALA A 425 -17.00 -16.48 5.87
N ASP A 426 -15.96 -17.16 6.36
CA ASP A 426 -15.96 -18.62 6.44
C ASP A 426 -17.10 -19.16 7.32
N SER A 427 -17.65 -20.30 6.93
CA SER A 427 -18.83 -20.95 7.52
C SER A 427 -20.12 -20.11 7.50
N SER A 428 -20.24 -19.13 6.60
CA SER A 428 -21.47 -18.36 6.45
C SER A 428 -22.65 -19.21 5.99
N HIS A 429 -23.85 -18.95 6.55
CA HIS A 429 -25.10 -19.57 6.14
C HIS A 429 -25.97 -18.55 5.39
N PHE A 430 -26.48 -18.96 4.22
CA PHE A 430 -27.32 -18.15 3.35
C PHE A 430 -28.63 -18.88 3.04
N PHE A 431 -29.70 -18.11 2.84
CA PHE A 431 -31.01 -18.63 2.51
C PHE A 431 -31.62 -17.83 1.38
N ALA A 432 -32.18 -18.51 0.37
CA ALA A 432 -32.93 -17.89 -0.73
C ALA A 432 -32.18 -16.74 -1.45
N LEU A 433 -30.88 -16.88 -1.70
CA LEU A 433 -30.10 -15.98 -2.56
C LEU A 433 -30.04 -16.52 -3.99
N ASP A 434 -30.33 -15.68 -4.98
CA ASP A 434 -30.14 -16.01 -6.40
C ASP A 434 -28.67 -15.81 -6.83
N THR A 435 -27.97 -14.86 -6.20
CA THR A 435 -26.58 -14.49 -6.47
C THR A 435 -25.84 -14.11 -5.18
N LEU A 436 -24.55 -14.41 -5.11
CA LEU A 436 -23.66 -14.08 -4.00
C LEU A 436 -22.43 -13.32 -4.52
N GLN A 437 -22.09 -12.19 -3.90
CA GLN A 437 -20.87 -11.45 -4.21
C GLN A 437 -19.70 -12.04 -3.43
N LEU A 438 -18.60 -12.33 -4.12
CA LEU A 438 -17.33 -12.75 -3.56
C LEU A 438 -16.34 -11.59 -3.66
N GLN A 439 -15.60 -11.33 -2.60
CA GLN A 439 -14.58 -10.29 -2.53
C GLN A 439 -13.34 -10.84 -1.83
N VAL A 440 -12.17 -10.54 -2.37
CA VAL A 440 -10.89 -10.97 -1.83
C VAL A 440 -9.91 -9.80 -1.83
N GLU A 441 -9.08 -9.75 -0.81
CA GLU A 441 -7.90 -8.88 -0.78
C GLU A 441 -6.70 -9.71 -1.23
N ALA A 442 -6.03 -9.27 -2.29
CA ALA A 442 -4.88 -9.94 -2.86
C ALA A 442 -3.79 -8.92 -3.24
N PHE A 443 -2.54 -9.22 -2.92
CA PHE A 443 -1.39 -8.43 -3.35
C PHE A 443 -0.16 -9.34 -3.47
N ASP A 444 0.79 -8.94 -4.31
CA ASP A 444 2.09 -9.60 -4.39
C ASP A 444 3.15 -8.78 -3.62
N PRO A 445 3.90 -9.37 -2.69
CA PRO A 445 4.90 -8.63 -1.89
C PRO A 445 6.07 -8.06 -2.68
N ASP A 446 6.44 -8.66 -3.82
CA ASP A 446 7.61 -8.30 -4.62
C ASP A 446 7.29 -8.05 -6.10
N GLY A 447 6.02 -8.13 -6.49
CA GLY A 447 5.56 -7.88 -7.85
C GLY A 447 4.14 -7.34 -7.96
N SER A 448 3.51 -7.63 -9.08
CA SER A 448 2.10 -7.37 -9.35
C SER A 448 1.29 -8.67 -9.38
N LEU A 449 0.00 -8.58 -9.64
CA LEU A 449 -0.85 -9.75 -9.86
C LEU A 449 -1.22 -9.82 -11.34
N ALA A 450 -1.08 -11.01 -11.93
CA ALA A 450 -1.65 -11.34 -13.23
C ALA A 450 -3.18 -11.47 -13.16
N GLY A 451 -3.74 -11.70 -11.96
CA GLY A 451 -5.18 -11.69 -11.68
C GLY A 451 -5.58 -12.66 -10.56
N VAL A 452 -6.88 -12.67 -10.23
CA VAL A 452 -7.46 -13.58 -9.25
C VAL A 452 -8.55 -14.44 -9.88
N GLU A 453 -8.35 -15.75 -9.82
CA GLU A 453 -9.30 -16.75 -10.32
C GLU A 453 -10.24 -17.23 -9.20
N PHE A 454 -11.54 -17.28 -9.47
CA PHE A 454 -12.55 -17.71 -8.50
C PHE A 454 -13.14 -19.08 -8.88
N TYR A 455 -13.43 -19.89 -7.85
CA TYR A 455 -13.93 -21.25 -7.98
C TYR A 455 -15.03 -21.57 -6.95
N ALA A 456 -16.03 -22.36 -7.35
CA ALA A 456 -16.99 -23.00 -6.44
C ALA A 456 -16.99 -24.52 -6.62
N ASN A 457 -16.78 -25.27 -5.54
CA ASN A 457 -16.62 -26.73 -5.53
C ASN A 457 -15.58 -27.21 -6.57
N GLY A 458 -14.50 -26.43 -6.75
CA GLY A 458 -13.46 -26.66 -7.76
C GLY A 458 -13.86 -26.34 -9.21
N SER A 459 -15.09 -25.88 -9.46
CA SER A 459 -15.51 -25.39 -10.78
C SER A 459 -15.15 -23.91 -10.94
N TYR A 460 -14.48 -23.58 -12.04
CA TYR A 460 -14.09 -22.20 -12.37
C TYR A 460 -15.33 -21.31 -12.59
N LEU A 461 -15.34 -20.15 -11.93
CA LEU A 461 -16.40 -19.15 -12.02
C LEU A 461 -16.01 -18.01 -12.97
N GLY A 462 -14.75 -17.59 -12.92
CA GLY A 462 -14.21 -16.47 -13.68
C GLY A 462 -12.90 -15.97 -13.08
N THR A 463 -12.25 -15.06 -13.80
CA THR A 463 -11.04 -14.36 -13.35
C THR A 463 -11.35 -12.88 -13.32
N ASP A 464 -10.89 -12.22 -12.27
CA ASP A 464 -10.84 -10.77 -12.20
C ASP A 464 -9.39 -10.30 -12.35
N LEU A 465 -9.16 -9.34 -13.24
CA LEU A 465 -7.83 -8.84 -13.60
C LEU A 465 -7.58 -7.43 -13.02
N GLU A 466 -8.60 -6.81 -12.43
CA GLU A 466 -8.52 -5.43 -11.94
C GLU A 466 -8.93 -5.37 -10.47
N TYR A 467 -8.18 -4.59 -9.67
CA TYR A 467 -8.55 -4.32 -8.27
C TYR A 467 -9.68 -3.27 -8.20
N PRO A 468 -10.70 -3.41 -7.33
CA PRO A 468 -10.88 -4.47 -6.32
C PRO A 468 -11.33 -5.80 -6.93
N TYR A 469 -10.74 -6.92 -6.46
CA TYR A 469 -11.03 -8.25 -6.98
C TYR A 469 -12.37 -8.78 -6.48
N GLU A 470 -13.35 -8.84 -7.38
CA GLU A 470 -14.72 -9.23 -7.06
C GLU A 470 -15.30 -10.24 -8.07
N MET A 471 -16.23 -11.06 -7.59
CA MET A 471 -16.96 -12.01 -8.44
C MET A 471 -18.42 -12.10 -8.04
N SER A 472 -19.33 -11.87 -9.00
CA SER A 472 -20.76 -12.11 -8.80
C SER A 472 -21.10 -13.55 -9.19
N TRP A 473 -21.37 -14.39 -8.19
CA TRP A 473 -21.59 -15.81 -8.38
C TRP A 473 -23.09 -16.18 -8.29
N PRO A 474 -23.72 -16.65 -9.39
CA PRO A 474 -25.08 -17.19 -9.35
C PRO A 474 -25.12 -18.53 -8.61
N ILE A 475 -25.97 -18.65 -7.59
CA ILE A 475 -26.03 -19.86 -6.79
C ILE A 475 -26.86 -20.91 -7.55
N PRO A 476 -26.28 -22.07 -7.92
CA PRO A 476 -26.98 -23.02 -8.80
C PRO A 476 -28.02 -23.87 -8.08
N ALA A 477 -27.87 -24.12 -6.78
CA ALA A 477 -28.78 -24.93 -5.97
C ALA A 477 -28.56 -24.67 -4.46
N PHE A 478 -29.41 -25.27 -3.63
CA PHE A 478 -29.14 -25.35 -2.19
C PHE A 478 -28.10 -26.45 -1.92
N GLY A 479 -27.20 -26.21 -0.98
CA GLY A 479 -26.16 -27.14 -0.57
C GLY A 479 -24.97 -26.46 0.11
N THR A 480 -24.00 -27.26 0.53
CA THR A 480 -22.70 -26.76 1.00
C THR A 480 -21.80 -26.48 -0.20
N TYR A 481 -21.11 -25.35 -0.17
CA TYR A 481 -20.15 -24.94 -1.18
C TYR A 481 -18.78 -24.68 -0.55
N SER A 482 -17.74 -25.22 -1.18
CA SER A 482 -16.36 -24.77 -0.98
C SER A 482 -16.09 -23.68 -2.02
N LEU A 483 -15.78 -22.47 -1.58
CA LEU A 483 -15.39 -21.36 -2.44
C LEU A 483 -13.90 -21.17 -2.30
N SER A 484 -13.18 -21.06 -3.42
CA SER A 484 -11.76 -20.76 -3.38
C SER A 484 -11.38 -19.70 -4.40
N ALA A 485 -10.43 -18.86 -4.04
CA ALA A 485 -9.80 -17.92 -4.94
C ALA A 485 -8.32 -18.29 -5.10
N THR A 486 -7.72 -18.01 -6.26
CA THR A 486 -6.30 -18.20 -6.53
C THR A 486 -5.73 -16.94 -7.16
N ALA A 487 -4.86 -16.25 -6.43
CA ALA A 487 -4.07 -15.15 -6.96
C ALA A 487 -2.86 -15.73 -7.71
N VAL A 488 -2.56 -15.17 -8.86
CA VAL A 488 -1.40 -15.52 -9.69
C VAL A 488 -0.59 -14.25 -9.91
N ASP A 489 0.71 -14.29 -9.67
CA ASP A 489 1.61 -13.18 -9.98
C ASP A 489 2.07 -13.20 -11.46
N GLU A 490 2.82 -12.20 -11.91
CA GLU A 490 3.35 -12.16 -13.28
C GLU A 490 4.38 -13.26 -13.60
N TYR A 491 4.94 -13.93 -12.59
CA TYR A 491 5.98 -14.96 -12.72
C TYR A 491 5.44 -16.39 -12.61
N GLY A 492 4.14 -16.54 -12.33
CA GLY A 492 3.41 -17.79 -12.24
C GLY A 492 3.39 -18.45 -10.86
N GLU A 493 3.88 -17.81 -9.79
CA GLU A 493 3.61 -18.30 -8.44
C GLU A 493 2.17 -17.96 -8.03
N THR A 494 1.65 -18.75 -7.09
CA THR A 494 0.23 -18.70 -6.76
C THR A 494 0.00 -18.75 -5.27
N ALA A 495 -1.08 -18.09 -4.85
CA ALA A 495 -1.63 -18.23 -3.51
C ALA A 495 -3.11 -18.52 -3.57
N ARG A 496 -3.55 -19.41 -2.68
CA ARG A 496 -4.92 -19.91 -2.66
C ARG A 496 -5.55 -19.73 -1.29
N ALA A 497 -6.75 -19.17 -1.28
CA ALA A 497 -7.62 -19.11 -0.11
C ALA A 497 -8.87 -19.94 -0.38
N GLU A 498 -9.43 -20.56 0.65
CA GLU A 498 -10.65 -21.35 0.57
C GLU A 498 -11.51 -21.12 1.81
N ILE A 499 -12.82 -21.00 1.60
CA ILE A 499 -13.84 -20.87 2.64
C ILE A 499 -15.01 -21.82 2.36
N GLY A 500 -15.69 -22.27 3.40
CA GLY A 500 -16.92 -23.03 3.31
C GLY A 500 -18.13 -22.15 3.52
N ILE A 501 -19.18 -22.33 2.73
CA ILE A 501 -20.49 -21.71 2.97
C ILE A 501 -21.61 -22.75 2.86
N VAL A 502 -22.76 -22.46 3.46
CA VAL A 502 -23.96 -23.28 3.34
C VAL A 502 -25.09 -22.45 2.77
N VAL A 503 -25.65 -22.87 1.65
CA VAL A 503 -26.88 -22.30 1.10
C VAL A 503 -28.02 -23.27 1.40
N GLU A 504 -28.90 -22.90 2.30
CA GLU A 504 -29.96 -23.79 2.79
C GLU A 504 -31.27 -23.59 2.02
N GLU A 505 -31.96 -24.70 1.73
CA GLU A 505 -33.33 -24.67 1.23
C GLU A 505 -34.25 -24.20 2.37
N PRO A 506 -34.98 -23.08 2.20
CA PRO A 506 -35.89 -22.62 3.23
C PRO A 506 -36.99 -23.66 3.48
N GLN A 507 -37.05 -24.18 4.70
CA GLN A 507 -37.99 -25.25 5.09
C GLN A 507 -39.40 -24.70 5.27
N PRO A 508 -40.50 -25.45 5.06
CA PRO A 508 -41.83 -24.93 5.38
C PRO A 508 -41.94 -24.60 6.88
N CYS A 509 -42.52 -23.44 7.23
CA CYS A 509 -42.79 -23.04 8.61
C CYS A 509 -43.83 -24.01 9.21
N GLN A 510 -43.37 -25.13 9.75
CA GLN A 510 -44.20 -26.13 10.40
C GLN A 510 -43.90 -26.18 11.90
N GLY A 511 -44.97 -26.18 12.68
CA GLY A 511 -44.91 -26.24 14.13
C GLY A 511 -45.82 -25.22 14.79
N THR A 512 -45.83 -25.25 16.11
CA THR A 512 -46.67 -24.38 16.93
C THR A 512 -45.84 -23.28 17.55
N VAL A 513 -46.28 -22.04 17.41
CA VAL A 513 -45.80 -20.88 18.17
C VAL A 513 -46.68 -20.74 19.40
N LEU A 514 -46.09 -20.67 20.59
CA LEU A 514 -46.81 -20.27 21.78
C LEU A 514 -46.82 -18.75 21.82
N PHE A 515 -48.00 -18.14 21.72
CA PHE A 515 -48.17 -16.70 21.78
C PHE A 515 -48.84 -16.31 23.10
N VAL A 516 -48.06 -15.64 23.95
CA VAL A 516 -48.46 -15.25 25.30
C VAL A 516 -48.99 -13.83 25.27
N VAL A 517 -50.23 -13.67 25.71
CA VAL A 517 -51.03 -12.44 25.67
C VAL A 517 -51.75 -12.26 27.02
N ASN A 518 -52.32 -11.09 27.30
CA ASN A 518 -53.02 -10.87 28.58
C ASN A 518 -54.29 -11.72 28.68
N ASN A 519 -55.28 -11.47 27.81
CA ASN A 519 -56.56 -12.18 27.85
C ASN A 519 -57.27 -12.19 26.49
N ALA A 520 -58.25 -13.08 26.34
CA ALA A 520 -59.16 -13.10 25.20
C ALA A 520 -60.40 -12.20 25.44
N PRO A 521 -60.90 -11.47 24.43
CA PRO A 521 -60.44 -11.43 23.04
C PRO A 521 -59.16 -10.61 22.84
N LEU A 522 -58.39 -10.96 21.82
CA LEU A 522 -57.12 -10.29 21.49
C LEU A 522 -57.29 -8.80 21.18
N GLU A 523 -56.33 -8.00 21.65
CA GLU A 523 -56.17 -6.62 21.22
C GLU A 523 -55.71 -6.56 19.75
N LEU A 524 -55.95 -5.43 19.08
CA LEU A 524 -55.61 -5.28 17.65
C LEU A 524 -54.12 -5.54 17.37
N GLY A 525 -53.24 -5.12 18.28
CA GLY A 525 -51.79 -5.39 18.18
C GLY A 525 -51.46 -6.87 18.23
N ASP A 526 -52.10 -7.62 19.12
CA ASP A 526 -51.92 -9.07 19.21
C ASP A 526 -52.47 -9.76 17.97
N LEU A 527 -53.63 -9.32 17.48
CA LEU A 527 -54.27 -9.90 16.31
C LEU A 527 -53.40 -9.80 15.06
N VAL A 528 -52.76 -8.64 14.80
CA VAL A 528 -51.91 -8.48 13.61
C VAL A 528 -50.63 -9.32 13.70
N VAL A 529 -50.06 -9.48 14.91
CA VAL A 529 -48.90 -10.34 15.14
C VAL A 529 -49.28 -11.82 14.96
N GLN A 530 -50.43 -12.25 15.51
CA GLN A 530 -50.95 -13.60 15.28
C GLN A 530 -51.14 -13.86 13.78
N GLN A 531 -51.82 -12.96 13.06
CA GLN A 531 -52.07 -13.10 11.63
C GLN A 531 -50.76 -13.16 10.83
N ARG A 532 -49.74 -12.38 11.20
CA ARG A 532 -48.44 -12.42 10.52
C ARG A 532 -47.76 -13.78 10.73
N LEU A 533 -47.76 -14.31 11.95
CA LEU A 533 -47.20 -15.64 12.27
C LEU A 533 -47.96 -16.77 11.57
N GLU A 534 -49.30 -16.69 11.49
CA GLU A 534 -50.11 -17.65 10.74
C GLU A 534 -49.86 -17.55 9.23
N ALA A 535 -49.69 -16.34 8.70
CA ALA A 535 -49.34 -16.12 7.29
C ALA A 535 -47.94 -16.66 6.94
N MET A 536 -47.01 -16.67 7.89
CA MET A 536 -45.74 -17.38 7.74
C MET A 536 -45.94 -18.90 7.70
N GLY A 537 -47.05 -19.44 8.22
CA GLY A 537 -47.35 -20.88 8.22
C GLY A 537 -47.41 -21.54 9.59
N PHE A 538 -47.14 -20.81 10.67
CA PHE A 538 -47.19 -21.36 12.01
C PHE A 538 -48.62 -21.61 12.48
N THR A 539 -48.80 -22.66 13.29
CA THR A 539 -49.98 -22.75 14.15
C THR A 539 -49.75 -21.88 15.38
N VAL A 540 -50.62 -20.93 15.66
CA VAL A 540 -50.50 -20.10 16.86
C VAL A 540 -51.37 -20.65 17.99
N GLU A 541 -50.74 -20.98 19.11
CA GLU A 541 -51.41 -21.37 20.35
C GLU A 541 -51.38 -20.20 21.34
N LEU A 542 -52.57 -19.70 21.69
CA LEU A 542 -52.73 -18.58 22.61
C LEU A 542 -52.81 -19.07 24.05
N VAL A 543 -52.04 -18.43 24.94
CA VAL A 543 -52.13 -18.66 26.39
C VAL A 543 -52.07 -17.32 27.12
N GLY A 544 -52.96 -17.14 28.10
CA GLY A 544 -52.96 -15.97 28.97
C GLY A 544 -51.71 -15.93 29.85
N ASP A 545 -51.20 -14.73 30.14
CA ASP A 545 -50.08 -14.51 31.06
C ASP A 545 -50.31 -15.11 32.46
N LEU A 546 -51.53 -15.06 33.00
CA LEU A 546 -51.89 -15.74 34.24
C LEU A 546 -51.70 -17.27 34.16
N ASP A 547 -52.13 -17.86 33.05
CA ASP A 547 -52.21 -19.31 32.87
C ASP A 547 -50.91 -19.93 32.35
N VAL A 548 -50.02 -19.13 31.75
CA VAL A 548 -48.82 -19.67 31.10
C VAL A 548 -47.84 -20.27 32.11
N GLN A 549 -47.23 -21.39 31.71
CA GLN A 549 -46.31 -22.19 32.49
C GLN A 549 -45.18 -22.65 31.56
N PRO A 550 -43.97 -22.94 32.08
CA PRO A 550 -42.86 -23.44 31.25
C PRO A 550 -43.23 -24.66 30.39
N ALA A 551 -44.13 -25.51 30.88
CA ALA A 551 -44.60 -26.70 30.18
C ALA A 551 -45.31 -26.40 28.85
N HIS A 552 -45.97 -25.23 28.72
CA HIS A 552 -46.63 -24.83 27.47
C HIS A 552 -45.62 -24.55 26.35
N ALA A 553 -44.37 -24.22 26.67
CA ALA A 553 -43.32 -24.01 25.67
C ALA A 553 -42.78 -25.34 25.11
N LEU A 554 -43.03 -26.49 25.75
CA LEU A 554 -42.49 -27.77 25.31
C LEU A 554 -43.01 -28.16 23.92
N GLY A 555 -42.10 -28.48 23.01
CA GLY A 555 -42.42 -28.87 21.63
C GLY A 555 -42.85 -27.71 20.73
N LYS A 556 -42.85 -26.47 21.23
CA LYS A 556 -43.09 -25.26 20.42
C LYS A 556 -41.83 -24.89 19.65
N LYS A 557 -42.01 -24.24 18.50
CA LYS A 557 -40.90 -23.73 17.68
C LYS A 557 -40.38 -22.40 18.19
N LEU A 558 -41.27 -21.60 18.75
CA LEU A 558 -40.99 -20.26 19.22
C LEU A 558 -42.02 -19.90 20.30
N VAL A 559 -41.59 -19.14 21.29
CA VAL A 559 -42.46 -18.42 22.21
C VAL A 559 -42.42 -16.95 21.83
N VAL A 560 -43.59 -16.34 21.61
CA VAL A 560 -43.74 -14.90 21.40
C VAL A 560 -44.45 -14.34 22.62
N ILE A 561 -43.88 -13.33 23.25
CA ILE A 561 -44.45 -12.67 24.42
C ILE A 561 -44.85 -11.26 24.03
N SER A 562 -46.16 -11.00 24.09
CA SER A 562 -46.71 -9.71 23.73
C SER A 562 -46.54 -8.65 24.80
N SER A 563 -46.44 -7.38 24.40
CA SER A 563 -46.60 -6.24 25.29
C SER A 563 -48.01 -6.07 25.86
N SER A 564 -48.99 -6.90 25.46
CA SER A 564 -50.32 -6.85 26.08
C SER A 564 -50.33 -7.42 27.48
N ILE A 565 -49.41 -8.35 27.78
CA ILE A 565 -49.29 -9.03 29.07
C ILE A 565 -49.01 -8.08 30.24
N ASP A 566 -49.40 -8.50 31.43
CA ASP A 566 -48.98 -7.90 32.68
C ASP A 566 -47.63 -8.49 33.11
N SER A 567 -46.55 -7.70 33.00
CA SER A 567 -45.17 -8.20 33.20
C SER A 567 -44.92 -8.76 34.59
N TRP A 568 -45.57 -8.15 35.59
CA TRP A 568 -45.55 -8.58 36.98
C TRP A 568 -46.34 -9.87 37.23
N GLU A 569 -47.36 -10.17 36.40
CA GLU A 569 -48.08 -11.43 36.47
C GLU A 569 -47.23 -12.55 35.87
N LEU A 570 -46.69 -12.35 34.66
CA LEU A 570 -45.86 -13.34 33.98
C LEU A 570 -44.57 -13.64 34.75
N GLY A 571 -43.85 -12.60 35.16
CA GLY A 571 -42.56 -12.67 35.83
C GLY A 571 -41.53 -13.49 35.05
N SER A 572 -40.63 -14.15 35.78
CA SER A 572 -39.54 -14.96 35.19
C SER A 572 -39.95 -16.39 34.77
N ARG A 573 -41.26 -16.71 34.75
CA ARG A 573 -41.75 -18.08 34.48
C ARG A 573 -41.23 -18.67 33.17
N LEU A 574 -40.97 -17.84 32.15
CA LEU A 574 -40.50 -18.27 30.84
C LEU A 574 -39.00 -18.05 30.61
N ALA A 575 -38.24 -17.52 31.58
CA ALA A 575 -36.83 -17.17 31.38
C ALA A 575 -35.95 -18.37 31.00
N THR A 576 -36.22 -19.54 31.60
CA THR A 576 -35.39 -20.75 31.50
C THR A 576 -35.84 -21.75 30.42
N VAL A 577 -36.88 -21.44 29.64
CA VAL A 577 -37.40 -22.37 28.63
C VAL A 577 -36.37 -22.63 27.52
N GLN A 578 -36.20 -23.88 27.12
CA GLN A 578 -35.21 -24.31 26.11
C GLN A 578 -35.70 -24.09 24.66
N VAL A 579 -36.64 -23.17 24.47
CA VAL A 579 -37.22 -22.81 23.17
C VAL A 579 -36.88 -21.35 22.89
N PRO A 580 -36.64 -20.95 21.62
CA PRO A 580 -36.43 -19.55 21.28
C PRO A 580 -37.56 -18.65 21.79
N VAL A 581 -37.21 -17.44 22.21
CA VAL A 581 -38.17 -16.45 22.71
C VAL A 581 -38.01 -15.12 21.99
N ILE A 582 -39.10 -14.59 21.45
CA ILE A 582 -39.24 -13.19 21.05
C ILE A 582 -40.07 -12.48 22.13
N CYS A 583 -39.53 -11.41 22.69
CA CYS A 583 -40.22 -10.59 23.67
C CYS A 583 -40.34 -9.17 23.14
N TYR A 584 -41.56 -8.63 23.14
CA TYR A 584 -41.80 -7.22 22.86
C TYR A 584 -42.52 -6.51 24.01
N GLU A 585 -42.24 -6.94 25.24
CA GLU A 585 -42.61 -6.26 26.49
C GLU A 585 -41.33 -5.76 27.19
N ALA A 586 -41.13 -4.45 27.24
CA ALA A 586 -39.91 -3.84 27.78
C ALA A 586 -39.71 -4.20 29.26
N PHE A 587 -40.79 -4.19 30.04
CA PHE A 587 -40.76 -4.44 31.49
C PHE A 587 -40.64 -5.93 31.86
N LEU A 588 -40.43 -6.78 30.87
CA LEU A 588 -40.13 -8.19 31.07
C LEU A 588 -38.68 -8.54 30.73
N TYR A 589 -37.92 -7.63 30.10
CA TYR A 589 -36.55 -7.93 29.66
C TYR A 589 -35.62 -8.31 30.82
N ASP A 590 -35.77 -7.72 31.99
CA ASP A 590 -34.98 -8.07 33.19
C ASP A 590 -35.41 -9.38 33.84
N GLU A 591 -36.71 -9.67 33.87
CA GLU A 591 -37.23 -10.94 34.35
C GLU A 591 -36.81 -12.10 33.44
N MET A 592 -36.73 -11.84 32.14
CA MET A 592 -36.17 -12.75 31.12
C MET A 592 -34.64 -12.75 31.07
N LYS A 593 -33.98 -11.94 31.93
CA LYS A 593 -32.52 -11.81 32.07
C LYS A 593 -31.80 -11.26 30.83
N MET A 594 -32.54 -10.61 29.94
CA MET A 594 -32.05 -10.01 28.70
C MET A 594 -31.42 -8.63 28.91
N THR A 595 -31.78 -7.93 29.98
CA THR A 595 -31.21 -6.62 30.37
C THR A 595 -30.98 -6.55 31.87
N GLY A 596 -30.34 -5.47 32.35
CA GLY A 596 -30.32 -5.15 33.78
C GLY A 596 -31.71 -4.83 34.35
N PRO A 597 -31.88 -4.79 35.68
CA PRO A 597 -33.19 -4.74 36.35
C PRO A 597 -33.75 -3.32 36.58
N THR A 598 -33.14 -2.28 36.01
CA THR A 598 -33.46 -0.88 36.37
C THR A 598 -34.27 -0.20 35.27
N PRO A 599 -35.59 0.05 35.45
CA PRO A 599 -36.38 0.81 34.49
C PRO A 599 -35.80 2.20 34.23
N ASN A 600 -35.92 2.70 33.00
CA ASN A 600 -35.33 3.95 32.49
C ASN A 600 -33.79 3.95 32.34
N VAL A 601 -33.10 2.93 32.85
CA VAL A 601 -31.64 2.78 32.70
C VAL A 601 -31.33 1.61 31.76
N ASP A 602 -31.94 0.46 32.04
CA ASP A 602 -31.68 -0.80 31.34
C ASP A 602 -32.75 -1.14 30.31
N TYR A 603 -33.96 -0.60 30.44
CA TYR A 603 -35.05 -0.77 29.48
C TYR A 603 -36.11 0.30 29.71
N ASN A 604 -36.82 0.68 28.64
CA ASN A 604 -37.99 1.57 28.72
C ASN A 604 -38.74 1.67 27.39
N TRP A 605 -39.73 2.56 27.38
CA TRP A 605 -40.36 3.10 26.19
C TRP A 605 -39.61 4.32 25.62
N ALA A 606 -39.77 4.51 24.31
CA ALA A 606 -39.38 5.69 23.55
C ALA A 606 -40.61 6.20 22.79
N PHE A 607 -41.13 7.36 23.19
CA PHE A 607 -42.34 7.96 22.61
C PHE A 607 -42.04 8.72 21.32
N GLU A 608 -43.10 8.95 20.51
CA GLU A 608 -43.06 9.78 19.29
C GLU A 608 -42.04 9.34 18.23
N GLN A 609 -41.87 8.03 18.09
CA GLN A 609 -40.94 7.43 17.15
C GLN A 609 -41.63 7.05 15.84
N THR A 610 -40.90 7.19 14.73
CA THR A 610 -41.32 6.72 13.41
C THR A 610 -40.20 5.95 12.72
N TYR A 611 -38.95 6.26 13.09
CA TYR A 611 -37.74 5.72 12.50
C TYR A 611 -36.96 4.90 13.53
N MET A 612 -36.17 3.96 13.04
CA MET A 612 -35.14 3.24 13.78
C MET A 612 -33.80 3.41 13.05
N ALA A 613 -32.69 3.43 13.78
CA ALA A 613 -31.36 3.38 13.20
C ALA A 613 -30.88 1.92 13.16
N ILE A 614 -30.40 1.44 12.00
CA ILE A 614 -29.74 0.13 11.89
C ILE A 614 -28.24 0.32 12.11
N ASN A 615 -27.71 -0.37 13.11
CA ASN A 615 -26.31 -0.27 13.53
C ASN A 615 -25.48 -1.46 13.05
N ASP A 616 -26.12 -2.60 12.82
CA ASP A 616 -25.49 -3.80 12.26
C ASP A 616 -26.27 -4.25 11.01
N PRO A 617 -26.00 -3.64 9.84
CA PRO A 617 -26.69 -3.98 8.60
C PRO A 617 -26.33 -5.37 8.05
N GLY A 618 -25.23 -5.97 8.54
CA GLY A 618 -24.81 -7.32 8.15
C GLY A 618 -25.57 -8.43 8.89
N HIS A 619 -26.16 -8.11 10.05
CA HIS A 619 -26.92 -9.09 10.82
C HIS A 619 -28.24 -9.47 10.09
N PRO A 620 -28.64 -10.76 10.03
CA PRO A 620 -29.86 -11.19 9.33
C PRO A 620 -31.14 -10.45 9.74
N MET A 621 -31.28 -10.16 11.04
CA MET A 621 -32.41 -9.39 11.58
C MET A 621 -32.54 -7.96 11.02
N ALA A 622 -31.50 -7.40 10.40
CA ALA A 622 -31.56 -6.10 9.73
C ALA A 622 -32.34 -6.13 8.40
N ALA A 623 -32.68 -7.34 7.90
CA ALA A 623 -33.42 -7.53 6.65
C ALA A 623 -32.80 -6.83 5.43
N GLY A 624 -31.47 -6.68 5.42
CA GLY A 624 -30.73 -5.98 4.35
C GLY A 624 -30.90 -4.46 4.35
N TYR A 625 -31.56 -3.89 5.36
CA TYR A 625 -31.67 -2.44 5.51
C TYR A 625 -30.48 -1.85 6.27
N SER A 626 -30.19 -0.58 6.01
CA SER A 626 -29.15 0.19 6.70
C SER A 626 -29.59 1.63 6.92
N GLY A 627 -28.94 2.33 7.85
CA GLY A 627 -29.23 3.75 8.14
C GLY A 627 -30.55 3.98 8.88
N PHE A 628 -31.20 5.13 8.64
CA PHE A 628 -32.46 5.51 9.29
C PHE A 628 -33.66 5.03 8.48
N ILE A 629 -34.39 4.07 9.03
CA ILE A 629 -35.49 3.40 8.34
C ILE A 629 -36.85 3.72 8.97
N PRO A 630 -37.91 3.99 8.18
CA PRO A 630 -39.24 4.22 8.71
C PRO A 630 -39.89 2.88 9.07
N VAL A 631 -40.00 2.60 10.37
CA VAL A 631 -40.57 1.35 10.89
C VAL A 631 -42.05 1.48 11.25
N LEU A 632 -42.55 2.71 11.39
CA LEU A 632 -43.95 3.01 11.66
C LEU A 632 -44.52 4.01 10.64
N ASN A 633 -45.81 3.89 10.33
CA ASN A 633 -46.51 4.78 9.39
C ASN A 633 -46.89 6.14 10.00
N GLN A 634 -46.80 6.28 11.32
CA GLN A 634 -47.02 7.52 12.07
C GLN A 634 -46.27 7.47 13.41
N PRO A 635 -46.01 8.62 14.07
CA PRO A 635 -45.36 8.66 15.38
C PRO A 635 -46.13 7.84 16.43
N GLU A 636 -45.46 6.88 17.04
CA GLU A 636 -45.98 6.04 18.13
C GLU A 636 -44.82 5.61 19.04
N THR A 637 -45.12 4.84 20.08
CA THR A 637 -44.14 4.31 21.02
C THR A 637 -43.37 3.12 20.44
N LEU A 638 -42.04 3.21 20.47
CA LEU A 638 -41.12 2.08 20.37
C LEU A 638 -40.63 1.69 21.77
N ILE A 639 -40.07 0.49 21.89
CA ILE A 639 -39.48 0.00 23.12
C ILE A 639 -38.01 -0.29 22.92
N TRP A 640 -37.22 -0.23 23.99
CA TRP A 640 -35.80 -0.47 23.95
C TRP A 640 -35.31 -1.19 25.21
N GLY A 641 -34.21 -1.90 25.06
CA GLY A 641 -33.41 -2.49 26.13
C GLY A 641 -31.94 -2.11 25.98
N LYS A 642 -31.18 -2.27 27.06
CA LYS A 642 -29.73 -2.16 27.11
C LYS A 642 -29.16 -3.53 27.43
N PRO A 643 -28.95 -4.38 26.41
CA PRO A 643 -28.33 -5.68 26.62
C PRO A 643 -26.88 -5.52 27.08
N ASN A 644 -26.29 -6.60 27.59
CA ASN A 644 -24.84 -6.67 27.81
C ASN A 644 -24.09 -6.90 26.47
N SER A 645 -22.76 -6.79 26.50
CA SER A 645 -21.90 -6.80 25.30
C SER A 645 -21.86 -8.10 24.50
N THR A 646 -22.56 -9.15 24.94
CA THR A 646 -22.64 -10.45 24.26
C THR A 646 -23.88 -10.54 23.36
N ALA A 647 -24.76 -9.53 23.38
CA ALA A 647 -25.87 -9.44 22.44
C ALA A 647 -25.44 -8.87 21.10
N PHE A 648 -26.16 -9.26 20.04
CA PHE A 648 -26.18 -8.55 18.77
C PHE A 648 -27.09 -7.33 18.91
N GLU A 649 -26.54 -6.12 18.73
CA GLU A 649 -27.26 -4.84 18.78
C GLU A 649 -27.61 -4.36 17.36
N VAL A 650 -28.73 -4.82 16.82
CA VAL A 650 -29.04 -4.66 15.38
C VAL A 650 -29.60 -3.28 15.07
N GLY A 651 -30.47 -2.74 15.92
CA GLY A 651 -31.02 -1.41 15.71
C GLY A 651 -31.35 -0.67 17.00
N THR A 652 -31.18 0.65 16.99
CA THR A 652 -31.38 1.54 18.15
C THR A 652 -32.42 2.62 17.88
N ILE A 653 -32.93 3.22 18.96
CA ILE A 653 -33.68 4.47 18.90
C ILE A 653 -32.80 5.56 18.27
N VAL A 654 -33.37 6.33 17.34
CA VAL A 654 -32.63 7.35 16.59
C VAL A 654 -32.02 8.38 17.55
N GLY A 655 -30.70 8.55 17.47
CA GLY A 655 -29.95 9.48 18.32
C GLY A 655 -29.65 8.97 19.74
N GLN A 656 -29.97 7.71 20.06
CA GLN A 656 -29.73 7.10 21.38
C GLN A 656 -29.02 5.74 21.24
N LEU A 657 -27.70 5.76 21.09
CA LEU A 657 -26.89 4.56 20.79
C LEU A 657 -26.99 3.44 21.85
N ASN A 658 -27.31 3.76 23.11
CA ASN A 658 -27.43 2.77 24.19
C ASN A 658 -28.87 2.28 24.41
N GLN A 659 -29.82 2.70 23.56
CA GLN A 659 -31.22 2.29 23.62
C GLN A 659 -31.50 1.38 22.42
N VAL A 660 -31.24 0.08 22.59
CA VAL A 660 -31.31 -0.91 21.53
C VAL A 660 -32.76 -1.40 21.41
N ALA A 661 -33.37 -1.13 20.26
CA ALA A 661 -34.75 -1.44 19.98
C ALA A 661 -34.90 -2.84 19.34
N LEU A 662 -33.89 -3.32 18.63
CA LEU A 662 -33.81 -4.66 18.06
C LEU A 662 -32.48 -5.31 18.46
N PHE A 663 -32.53 -6.37 19.26
CA PHE A 663 -31.34 -7.07 19.73
C PHE A 663 -31.58 -8.57 19.93
N GLY A 664 -30.51 -9.35 19.95
CA GLY A 664 -30.61 -10.79 20.14
C GLY A 664 -29.43 -11.45 20.85
N TYR A 665 -29.70 -12.59 21.48
CA TYR A 665 -28.71 -13.47 22.10
C TYR A 665 -28.70 -14.83 21.43
N GLU A 666 -27.52 -15.34 21.08
CA GLU A 666 -27.35 -16.71 20.60
C GLU A 666 -27.54 -17.74 21.72
N ALA A 667 -27.89 -18.98 21.38
CA ALA A 667 -28.02 -20.03 22.38
C ALA A 667 -26.67 -20.28 23.09
N GLY A 668 -26.69 -20.37 24.42
CA GLY A 668 -25.51 -20.60 25.26
C GLY A 668 -24.67 -19.37 25.57
N VAL A 669 -24.92 -18.21 24.95
CA VAL A 669 -24.12 -17.00 25.26
C VAL A 669 -24.54 -16.38 26.60
N PRO A 670 -23.62 -15.72 27.33
CA PRO A 670 -23.95 -15.09 28.61
C PRO A 670 -25.00 -13.99 28.47
N MET A 671 -26.06 -14.06 29.27
CA MET A 671 -26.99 -12.96 29.55
C MET A 671 -26.82 -12.50 31.01
N VAL A 672 -27.77 -11.77 31.58
CA VAL A 672 -27.68 -11.29 32.97
C VAL A 672 -27.91 -12.43 33.97
N GLY A 673 -26.82 -12.97 34.52
CA GLY A 673 -26.88 -13.99 35.58
C GLY A 673 -27.24 -15.40 35.10
N MET A 674 -27.35 -15.63 33.78
CA MET A 674 -27.52 -16.96 33.18
C MET A 674 -27.00 -16.98 31.74
N ALA A 675 -26.72 -18.16 31.19
CA ALA A 675 -26.56 -18.33 29.74
C ALA A 675 -27.92 -18.43 29.06
N ALA A 676 -28.05 -17.90 27.84
CA ALA A 676 -29.25 -18.02 27.02
C ALA A 676 -29.61 -19.50 26.79
N PRO A 677 -30.77 -20.01 27.26
CA PRO A 677 -31.14 -21.41 27.08
C PRO A 677 -31.39 -21.78 25.61
N ALA A 678 -31.88 -20.81 24.85
CA ALA A 678 -32.04 -20.81 23.41
C ALA A 678 -31.99 -19.34 22.95
N ARG A 679 -32.10 -19.08 21.64
CA ARG A 679 -32.10 -17.69 21.13
C ARG A 679 -33.14 -16.82 21.84
N ARG A 680 -32.75 -15.57 22.14
CA ARG A 680 -33.61 -14.55 22.76
C ARG A 680 -33.58 -13.30 21.90
N VAL A 681 -34.73 -12.70 21.64
CA VAL A 681 -34.84 -11.49 20.83
C VAL A 681 -35.71 -10.46 21.53
N GLY A 682 -35.20 -9.24 21.63
CA GLY A 682 -35.97 -8.06 21.99
C GLY A 682 -36.41 -7.32 20.74
N LEU A 683 -37.70 -6.98 20.65
CA LEU A 683 -38.31 -6.33 19.50
C LEU A 683 -38.74 -4.89 19.83
N PHE A 684 -38.80 -4.06 18.79
CA PHE A 684 -38.85 -2.60 18.92
C PHE A 684 -40.26 -2.01 19.11
N PHE A 685 -41.34 -2.76 18.90
CA PHE A 685 -42.71 -2.24 18.97
C PHE A 685 -43.48 -2.76 20.19
N GLN A 686 -44.63 -2.15 20.48
CA GLN A 686 -45.58 -2.59 21.49
C GLN A 686 -46.97 -2.82 20.87
N LYS A 687 -47.94 -3.26 21.67
CA LYS A 687 -49.30 -3.57 21.24
C LYS A 687 -50.01 -2.43 20.50
N SER A 688 -49.74 -1.17 20.85
CA SER A 688 -50.32 -0.01 20.15
C SER A 688 -49.63 0.33 18.83
N SER A 689 -48.32 0.03 18.70
CA SER A 689 -47.53 0.31 17.48
C SER A 689 -47.52 -0.85 16.49
N ALA A 690 -47.80 -2.09 16.91
CA ALA A 690 -47.85 -3.24 16.01
C ALA A 690 -48.77 -3.04 14.77
N PRO A 691 -49.99 -2.47 14.91
CA PRO A 691 -50.86 -2.22 13.74
C PRO A 691 -50.36 -1.09 12.82
N LEU A 692 -49.34 -0.33 13.25
CA LEU A 692 -48.80 0.83 12.54
C LEU A 692 -47.47 0.52 11.84
N LEU A 693 -46.96 -0.71 11.96
CA LEU A 693 -45.73 -1.13 11.29
C LEU A 693 -45.82 -0.93 9.77
N THR A 694 -44.76 -0.38 9.19
CA THR A 694 -44.55 -0.33 7.74
C THR A 694 -44.18 -1.71 7.21
N ASP A 695 -44.10 -1.88 5.89
CA ASP A 695 -43.55 -3.11 5.30
C ASP A 695 -42.12 -3.38 5.77
N ILE A 696 -41.33 -2.33 6.00
CA ILE A 696 -39.99 -2.42 6.58
C ILE A 696 -40.07 -2.93 8.03
N GLY A 697 -40.97 -2.36 8.84
CA GLY A 697 -41.20 -2.82 10.22
C GLY A 697 -41.59 -4.30 10.28
N TRP A 698 -42.47 -4.76 9.38
CA TRP A 698 -42.82 -6.17 9.26
C TRP A 698 -41.67 -7.04 8.74
N ALA A 699 -40.84 -6.53 7.82
CA ALA A 699 -39.66 -7.26 7.36
C ALA A 699 -38.65 -7.53 8.49
N LEU A 700 -38.44 -6.57 9.40
CA LEU A 700 -37.60 -6.75 10.58
C LEU A 700 -38.20 -7.75 11.57
N PHE A 701 -39.53 -7.72 11.76
CA PHE A 701 -40.24 -8.73 12.55
C PHE A 701 -40.05 -10.13 11.96
N ASP A 702 -40.22 -10.29 10.65
CA ASP A 702 -40.07 -11.57 9.98
C ASP A 702 -38.65 -12.12 10.13
N GLN A 703 -37.63 -11.28 9.90
CA GLN A 703 -36.23 -11.70 10.05
C GLN A 703 -35.86 -11.99 11.51
N ALA A 704 -36.47 -11.29 12.49
CA ALA A 704 -36.34 -11.63 13.90
C ALA A 704 -36.93 -13.02 14.20
N VAL A 705 -38.09 -13.36 13.64
CA VAL A 705 -38.70 -14.70 13.74
C VAL A 705 -37.78 -15.75 13.12
N PHE A 706 -37.29 -15.52 11.91
CA PHE A 706 -36.41 -16.43 11.19
C PHE A 706 -35.08 -16.63 11.91
N TRP A 707 -34.46 -15.55 12.37
CA TRP A 707 -33.25 -15.65 13.16
C TRP A 707 -33.49 -16.42 14.47
N ALA A 708 -34.58 -16.15 15.19
CA ALA A 708 -34.89 -16.85 16.43
C ALA A 708 -35.04 -18.38 16.24
N ILE A 709 -35.65 -18.83 15.14
CA ILE A 709 -35.95 -20.26 14.91
C ILE A 709 -34.84 -21.04 14.21
N GLY A 710 -33.77 -20.40 13.73
CA GLY A 710 -32.67 -21.10 13.05
C GLY A 710 -32.49 -20.76 11.57
N GLY A 711 -33.35 -19.94 10.98
CA GLY A 711 -33.35 -19.62 9.55
C GLY A 711 -34.76 -19.29 9.03
N PRO A 712 -34.88 -18.72 7.83
CA PRO A 712 -36.15 -18.49 7.18
C PRO A 712 -36.86 -19.79 6.87
N CYS A 713 -38.18 -19.71 6.91
CA CYS A 713 -39.06 -20.80 6.54
C CYS A 713 -40.11 -20.32 5.53
N LEU A 714 -40.53 -21.22 4.63
CA LEU A 714 -41.55 -20.95 3.62
C LEU A 714 -42.95 -21.10 4.22
N PRO A 715 -43.93 -20.25 3.84
CA PRO A 715 -45.33 -20.57 4.09
C PRO A 715 -45.66 -21.93 3.46
N PRO A 716 -46.54 -22.76 4.08
CA PRO A 716 -47.00 -23.99 3.46
C PRO A 716 -47.53 -23.64 2.07
N ALA A 717 -47.05 -24.38 1.05
CA ALA A 717 -47.44 -24.17 -0.33
C ALA A 717 -48.96 -24.00 -0.39
N ALA A 718 -49.43 -22.80 -0.74
CA ALA A 718 -50.84 -22.57 -0.93
C ALA A 718 -51.31 -23.59 -1.97
N ALA A 719 -52.10 -24.58 -1.55
CA ALA A 719 -52.96 -25.27 -2.48
C ALA A 719 -53.73 -24.16 -3.17
N ALA A 720 -53.47 -23.95 -4.47
CA ALA A 720 -54.12 -22.93 -5.27
C ALA A 720 -55.62 -22.95 -4.92
N PRO A 721 -56.19 -21.86 -4.36
CA PRO A 721 -57.56 -21.92 -3.89
C PRO A 721 -58.44 -22.15 -5.12
N ALA A 722 -59.04 -23.33 -5.16
CA ALA A 722 -60.11 -23.66 -6.08
C ALA A 722 -61.17 -22.57 -5.97
N ARG A 723 -61.45 -21.89 -7.09
CA ARG A 723 -62.61 -21.00 -7.21
C ARG A 723 -63.87 -21.79 -6.85
N GLN A 724 -64.40 -21.54 -5.66
CA GLN A 724 -65.83 -21.68 -5.41
C GLN A 724 -66.36 -20.38 -4.86
N ALA A 725 -67.11 -19.71 -5.72
CA ALA A 725 -67.96 -18.59 -5.37
C ALA A 725 -68.96 -19.02 -4.30
N GLN A 726 -68.94 -18.35 -3.16
CA GLN A 726 -70.14 -18.20 -2.36
C GLN A 726 -70.30 -16.72 -2.00
N ALA A 727 -71.29 -16.11 -2.63
CA ALA A 727 -71.72 -14.76 -2.39
C ALA A 727 -72.24 -14.63 -0.96
N ALA A 728 -71.64 -13.72 -0.20
CA ALA A 728 -72.29 -13.07 0.94
C ALA A 728 -72.37 -11.58 0.62
N SER A 729 -73.61 -11.12 0.42
CA SER A 729 -73.99 -9.75 0.13
C SER A 729 -73.54 -8.79 1.22
N VAL A 730 -72.75 -7.76 0.86
CA VAL A 730 -72.60 -6.55 1.68
C VAL A 730 -72.98 -5.35 0.83
N SER A 731 -74.09 -4.74 1.22
CA SER A 731 -74.58 -3.46 0.71
C SER A 731 -73.75 -2.32 1.32
N GLY A 732 -72.98 -1.62 0.50
CA GLY A 732 -72.30 -0.38 0.89
C GLY A 732 -71.49 0.17 -0.27
N ARG A 733 -71.80 1.38 -0.73
CA ARG A 733 -71.15 2.04 -1.87
C ARG A 733 -69.85 2.72 -1.44
N ASP A 734 -68.83 1.95 -1.04
CA ASP A 734 -67.51 2.50 -0.73
C ASP A 734 -66.43 1.79 -1.56
N PHE A 735 -65.52 2.59 -2.13
CA PHE A 735 -64.38 2.13 -2.93
C PHE A 735 -63.35 1.38 -2.06
N ALA A 736 -62.67 0.39 -2.65
CA ALA A 736 -61.34 0.00 -2.18
C ALA A 736 -60.34 1.17 -2.43
N PRO A 737 -59.42 1.46 -1.49
CA PRO A 737 -58.46 2.55 -1.66
C PRO A 737 -57.44 2.24 -2.78
N LEU A 738 -56.98 3.28 -3.48
CA LEU A 738 -55.91 3.22 -4.49
C LEU A 738 -54.71 2.42 -3.96
N THR A 739 -54.39 1.31 -4.62
CA THR A 739 -53.51 0.28 -4.09
C THR A 739 -52.03 0.63 -4.16
N GLU A 740 -51.52 1.31 -5.20
CA GLU A 740 -50.08 1.67 -5.26
C GLU A 740 -49.78 2.76 -6.32
N VAL A 741 -48.72 3.56 -6.07
CA VAL A 741 -48.04 4.37 -7.09
C VAL A 741 -46.55 4.09 -6.92
N PHE A 742 -45.94 3.37 -7.88
CA PHE A 742 -44.50 3.12 -7.86
C PHE A 742 -43.73 4.43 -8.03
N PRO A 743 -42.76 4.76 -7.15
CA PRO A 743 -41.88 5.87 -7.39
C PRO A 743 -40.73 5.43 -8.31
N ASN A 744 -40.60 6.15 -9.43
CA ASN A 744 -39.36 6.56 -10.08
C ASN A 744 -39.19 6.05 -11.54
N PRO A 745 -39.68 6.80 -12.55
CA PRO A 745 -39.27 6.55 -13.92
C PRO A 745 -37.94 7.24 -14.20
N THR A 746 -36.92 6.42 -14.42
CA THR A 746 -35.65 6.85 -15.03
C THR A 746 -35.82 7.22 -16.51
N GLU A 747 -37.01 7.00 -17.10
CA GLU A 747 -37.33 7.32 -18.50
C GLU A 747 -38.74 7.94 -18.65
N GLY A 748 -38.88 9.27 -18.49
CA GLY A 748 -39.93 10.09 -19.14
C GLY A 748 -41.44 9.85 -18.88
N GLU A 749 -41.86 8.79 -18.19
CA GLU A 749 -43.28 8.41 -17.99
C GLU A 749 -43.56 7.84 -16.59
N ALA A 750 -44.58 8.30 -15.87
CA ALA A 750 -45.00 7.72 -14.58
C ALA A 750 -46.21 6.78 -14.76
N THR A 751 -46.12 5.51 -14.34
CA THR A 751 -47.24 4.57 -14.47
C THR A 751 -48.23 4.70 -13.32
N LEU A 752 -49.50 4.91 -13.65
CA LEU A 752 -50.63 4.92 -12.72
C LEU A 752 -51.41 3.62 -12.87
N VAL A 753 -51.47 2.81 -11.81
CA VAL A 753 -52.28 1.58 -11.75
C VAL A 753 -53.55 1.85 -10.95
N LEU A 754 -54.70 1.47 -11.52
CA LEU A 754 -56.02 1.68 -10.91
C LEU A 754 -56.85 0.40 -11.02
N ASP A 755 -57.34 -0.09 -9.89
CA ASP A 755 -58.39 -1.10 -9.83
C ASP A 755 -59.76 -0.42 -9.72
N HIS A 756 -60.68 -0.75 -10.63
CA HIS A 756 -62.01 -0.14 -10.68
C HIS A 756 -63.12 -1.19 -10.95
N PRO A 757 -64.25 -1.15 -10.21
CA PRO A 757 -65.27 -2.20 -10.30
C PRO A 757 -66.18 -2.13 -11.55
N GLU A 758 -66.19 -1.04 -12.32
CA GLU A 758 -67.10 -0.86 -13.48
C GLU A 758 -66.44 -0.27 -14.75
N ASN A 759 -67.02 -0.54 -15.92
CA ASN A 759 -66.64 0.08 -17.19
C ASN A 759 -67.18 1.53 -17.29
N GLY A 760 -66.31 2.53 -17.53
CA GLY A 760 -66.71 3.94 -17.63
C GLY A 760 -65.65 4.85 -18.29
N TRP A 761 -65.80 6.18 -18.17
CA TRP A 761 -64.75 7.15 -18.53
C TRP A 761 -64.19 7.82 -17.28
N LEU A 762 -62.86 7.95 -17.20
CA LEU A 762 -62.16 8.65 -16.13
C LEU A 762 -61.50 9.92 -16.67
N GLN A 763 -61.51 10.98 -15.86
CA GLN A 763 -60.74 12.20 -16.11
C GLN A 763 -59.63 12.34 -15.08
N ILE A 764 -58.39 12.42 -15.55
CA ILE A 764 -57.19 12.58 -14.73
C ILE A 764 -56.67 14.00 -14.92
N VAL A 765 -56.40 14.69 -13.81
CA VAL A 765 -55.87 16.06 -13.78
C VAL A 765 -54.57 16.05 -13.01
N VAL A 766 -53.49 16.55 -13.62
CA VAL A 766 -52.20 16.74 -12.97
C VAL A 766 -52.02 18.23 -12.71
N SER A 767 -51.79 18.62 -11.45
CA SER A 767 -51.51 20.01 -11.08
C SER A 767 -50.30 20.11 -10.16
N ASP A 768 -49.61 21.25 -10.17
CA ASP A 768 -48.61 21.54 -9.14
C ASP A 768 -49.28 21.76 -7.77
N MET A 769 -48.47 21.87 -6.71
CA MET A 769 -48.97 22.11 -5.35
C MET A 769 -49.58 23.51 -5.16
N MET A 770 -49.38 24.43 -6.11
CA MET A 770 -50.02 25.75 -6.14
C MET A 770 -51.37 25.73 -6.90
N GLY A 771 -51.77 24.58 -7.44
CA GLY A 771 -53.04 24.34 -8.12
C GLY A 771 -53.03 24.64 -9.62
N LYS A 772 -51.88 24.97 -10.24
CA LYS A 772 -51.77 25.15 -11.69
C LYS A 772 -51.87 23.79 -12.37
N VAL A 773 -52.80 23.64 -13.31
CA VAL A 773 -53.00 22.38 -14.04
C VAL A 773 -52.01 22.27 -15.20
N HIS A 774 -51.26 21.17 -15.23
CA HIS A 774 -50.27 20.86 -16.27
C HIS A 774 -50.79 19.88 -17.32
N ALA A 775 -51.67 18.94 -16.95
CA ALA A 775 -52.25 17.99 -17.89
C ALA A 775 -53.69 17.60 -17.51
N ARG A 776 -54.51 17.32 -18.52
CA ARG A 776 -55.85 16.73 -18.39
C ARG A 776 -56.02 15.59 -19.38
N LEU A 777 -56.20 14.38 -18.88
CA LEU A 777 -56.36 13.17 -19.69
C LEU A 777 -57.77 12.61 -19.49
N ARG A 778 -58.40 12.13 -20.56
CA ARG A 778 -59.67 11.42 -20.50
C ARG A 778 -59.49 10.05 -21.11
N VAL A 779 -59.80 9.01 -20.34
CA VAL A 779 -59.70 7.61 -20.78
C VAL A 779 -61.10 7.05 -20.91
N GLU A 780 -61.44 6.49 -22.06
CA GLU A 780 -62.75 5.87 -22.32
C GLU A 780 -62.60 4.34 -22.40
N LYS A 781 -63.37 3.62 -21.56
CA LYS A 781 -63.43 2.15 -21.42
C LYS A 781 -62.24 1.53 -20.68
N LEU A 782 -62.52 0.91 -19.53
CA LEU A 782 -61.51 0.41 -18.59
C LEU A 782 -61.84 -1.01 -18.16
N SER A 783 -60.87 -1.92 -18.32
CA SER A 783 -60.88 -3.22 -17.66
C SER A 783 -60.85 -3.04 -16.14
N PRO A 784 -61.26 -4.04 -15.33
CA PRO A 784 -61.28 -3.93 -13.87
C PRO A 784 -59.93 -3.61 -13.22
N HIS A 785 -58.85 -3.88 -13.95
CA HIS A 785 -57.47 -3.50 -13.66
C HIS A 785 -56.92 -2.73 -14.86
N PHE A 786 -56.37 -1.54 -14.65
CA PHE A 786 -55.88 -0.68 -15.72
C PHE A 786 -54.61 0.07 -15.33
N GLU A 787 -53.61 0.01 -16.21
CA GLU A 787 -52.34 0.73 -16.09
C GLU A 787 -52.23 1.83 -17.15
N LEU A 788 -51.82 3.03 -16.74
CA LEU A 788 -51.67 4.19 -17.62
C LEU A 788 -50.33 4.88 -17.42
N ALA A 789 -49.54 4.99 -18.47
CA ALA A 789 -48.37 5.85 -18.50
C ALA A 789 -48.79 7.34 -18.55
N LEU A 790 -48.35 8.11 -17.57
CA LEU A 790 -48.49 9.56 -17.50
C LEU A 790 -47.20 10.20 -18.04
N PRO A 791 -47.26 11.00 -19.12
CA PRO A 791 -46.08 11.66 -19.63
C PRO A 791 -45.58 12.68 -18.61
N THR A 792 -44.37 12.47 -18.08
CA THR A 792 -43.71 13.42 -17.17
C THR A 792 -42.67 14.29 -17.89
N ALA A 793 -42.36 13.96 -19.15
CA ALA A 793 -41.56 14.77 -20.05
C ALA A 793 -42.13 16.20 -20.18
N GLY A 794 -41.43 17.18 -19.58
CA GLY A 794 -41.80 18.60 -19.57
C GLY A 794 -42.33 19.14 -18.24
N LEU A 795 -42.48 18.30 -17.21
CA LEU A 795 -42.72 18.77 -15.84
C LEU A 795 -41.38 19.11 -15.15
N ALA A 796 -41.31 20.27 -14.49
CA ALA A 796 -40.13 20.64 -13.71
C ALA A 796 -40.01 19.75 -12.46
N LYS A 797 -38.79 19.57 -11.95
CA LYS A 797 -38.54 18.81 -10.71
C LYS A 797 -39.39 19.36 -9.57
N GLY A 798 -40.13 18.50 -8.87
CA GLY A 798 -41.05 18.92 -7.82
C GLY A 798 -42.17 17.93 -7.52
N THR A 799 -42.98 18.24 -6.51
CA THR A 799 -44.15 17.43 -6.14
C THR A 799 -45.39 17.92 -6.88
N TYR A 800 -46.17 17.01 -7.44
CA TYR A 800 -47.41 17.27 -8.16
C TYR A 800 -48.56 16.47 -7.57
N LEU A 801 -49.77 17.01 -7.67
CA LEU A 801 -51.02 16.38 -7.27
C LEU A 801 -51.71 15.79 -8.50
N ILE A 802 -51.98 14.48 -8.46
CA ILE A 802 -52.84 13.79 -9.42
C ILE A 802 -54.24 13.69 -8.82
N GLN A 803 -55.23 14.17 -9.56
CA GLN A 803 -56.65 14.01 -9.22
C GLN A 803 -57.34 13.14 -10.27
N VAL A 804 -58.01 12.08 -9.82
CA VAL A 804 -58.82 11.20 -10.67
C VAL A 804 -60.30 11.47 -10.39
N GLN A 805 -61.04 11.83 -11.43
CA GLN A 805 -62.45 12.21 -11.37
C GLN A 805 -63.30 11.24 -12.21
N HIS A 806 -64.38 10.74 -11.62
CA HIS A 806 -65.40 9.92 -12.29
C HIS A 806 -66.78 10.54 -12.06
N PRO A 807 -67.69 10.58 -13.06
CA PRO A 807 -69.01 11.22 -12.92
C PRO A 807 -69.94 10.58 -11.87
N ALA A 808 -69.70 9.33 -11.47
CA ALA A 808 -70.51 8.60 -10.48
C ALA A 808 -69.91 8.55 -9.06
N PHE A 809 -68.68 9.05 -8.84
CA PHE A 809 -67.94 8.89 -7.56
C PHE A 809 -67.21 10.19 -7.14
N ARG A 810 -66.75 10.25 -5.88
CA ARG A 810 -65.93 11.38 -5.38
C ARG A 810 -64.50 11.30 -5.94
N ALA A 811 -63.91 12.45 -6.27
CA ALA A 811 -62.57 12.54 -6.84
C ALA A 811 -61.50 12.02 -5.86
N SER A 812 -60.61 11.14 -6.33
CA SER A 812 -59.46 10.64 -5.56
C SER A 812 -58.19 11.45 -5.86
N ARG A 813 -57.28 11.58 -4.90
CA ARG A 813 -56.07 12.40 -5.01
C ARG A 813 -54.81 11.67 -4.52
N ARG A 814 -53.69 11.83 -5.22
CA ARG A 814 -52.36 11.30 -4.85
C ARG A 814 -51.25 12.29 -5.19
N LEU A 815 -50.16 12.26 -4.43
CA LEU A 815 -48.96 13.06 -4.68
C LEU A 815 -47.93 12.21 -5.43
N ILE A 816 -47.29 12.81 -6.42
CA ILE A 816 -46.13 12.23 -7.11
C ILE A 816 -44.95 13.20 -7.05
N LYS A 817 -43.72 12.69 -6.98
CA LYS A 817 -42.51 13.51 -6.98
C LYS A 817 -41.73 13.24 -8.26
N VAL A 818 -41.58 14.26 -9.10
CA VAL A 818 -40.76 14.24 -10.31
C VAL A 818 -39.34 14.65 -9.91
N ARG A 819 -38.36 13.75 -10.10
CA ARG A 819 -36.97 13.90 -9.62
C ARG A 819 -36.03 14.57 -10.62
#